data_AF-A0A4Q2XHF0-F1
#
_entry.id   AF-A0A4Q2XHF0-F1
#
_cell.length_a   1.000
_cell.length_b   1.000
_cell.length_c   1.000
_cell.angle_alpha   90.00
_cell.angle_beta   90.00
_cell.angle_gamma   90.00
#
_symmetry.space_group_name_H-M   'P 1'
#
loop_
_entity.id
_entity.type
_entity.pdbx_description
1 polymer ?
#
loop_
_entity_poly.entity_id
_entity_poly.type
_entity_poly.pdbx_seq_one_letter_code
_entity_poly.pdbx_strand_id
1 'polypeptide(L)'
;MRSFLSATAAIVLATFSGASAQTMKPGVTTWVYELGEELRELPVLVDGQTPNVAGDQLNIDFTGSWPSIYGTPVSQYYLGHTWGKIVIPTGGTYEFRLTSDDGAKFFIGEQATLVINNDKPGLNSTSATLNLLAGNYPFYVDFYQNTTGARVLMEWKPPGASEFTTMPTSAFETEDGQVHVTSPGLKNYYYENGEGGTAGGPGDGRPLTGVHPGFNLVNFRPAGFQPRVGGMDFLPDGRLALSTWDAEGAVWIMGNLNGPGAVTLQKFASGLGEPLGLKVHNGSIYVTQKQEVTKLTDLDADGVADEYEAIAHGWPASFNYHEFSFNLVHKDGYFWITTSVPLKTGDSAYLPGSQPSYPVPNGPGSLMRIDEAARTWQIMSSGLRTPNGLGIGMDGELFGGDNQGCWMPSSRINHIRPGEFYGHMENPTDATPYKAPALWLPHGEISNSPAQPVLIPSGAYTGQMLFAELTHGGINRVFMEKIKGEYQGAVFQFTQGLETGMNRLAWGPDGSLYAGGLGAAGNWNWNGKTFGLQKLQPNGNTTFEIHSIRSRADGFIVEFTQPVPFSVCSDPANYQIQQYSYNPTISYGGAKVGITSRTVTDIGVSQDRRKVFLSIPSLQNGKVTYFRLKNFVNDHAIAPWATEAWYTLNQRSDSAGPDFTVVNPPNEPTSPVSPNKTVIYESEEATRSGVTVGTENKGYSGSGYGDYQAQTGDYIQWTVNATHAGAHQLTFRYANAGTVSRPLSIRVNGTVANNALAFPVTASWTTYEMTTAITVNLNKGSNLIRATSTGSSGGNVDYLAVSGPGPVPANALVLFDGTQASRDANWKRGADNSVPNWAVANGTLSVNLSPNPNDIITNQQFKDFQLHVEWNSPSGGTGQEAGNSGIKLQRFYEIQVLNTPSTATLQNNDAGAIYLQRPASLNASLGAGNWQSYDMKFTAARWAGGTKVANARVTIRWNGMLVHDDVEITAQTGASLAEASGLHPLLLQAHSSQASGPVQYRNVWIIPEDTFAQQWNTWLTTNTLTGDDALPNADPDGDGVNNRWEYATGSNPKGGSLFINGKSIKPEMTSVTVEDQQFIEFTYVRRIDSAARGLRYTVETSSTLGAGSWTIRNAAEVSAPVPTGDGITEVCTIRTTSPVPPGTTTLFARLGADLLE
;
A
#
# COMPACT_ATOMS: atom_id res chain seq x y z
N MET A 1 20.27 -19.40 2.84
CA MET A 1 20.86 -20.69 3.30
C MET A 1 20.31 -21.20 4.64
N ARG A 2 19.76 -20.37 5.53
CA ARG A 2 19.04 -20.83 6.75
C ARG A 2 17.64 -21.41 6.51
N SER A 3 17.07 -21.25 5.31
CA SER A 3 15.67 -21.55 4.98
C SER A 3 15.27 -23.04 4.95
N PHE A 4 16.15 -23.98 5.36
CA PHE A 4 15.98 -25.41 5.08
C PHE A 4 15.66 -26.34 6.25
N LEU A 5 15.57 -25.90 7.50
CA LEU A 5 15.46 -26.84 8.62
C LEU A 5 14.33 -26.52 9.60
N SER A 6 13.09 -26.70 9.12
CA SER A 6 11.93 -26.99 9.96
C SER A 6 11.02 -28.05 9.33
N ALA A 7 11.50 -29.29 9.22
CA ALA A 7 10.62 -30.45 9.08
C ALA A 7 11.28 -31.73 9.58
N THR A 8 10.47 -32.55 10.23
CA THR A 8 10.74 -33.75 11.05
C THR A 8 11.43 -34.94 10.39
N ALA A 9 12.41 -35.50 11.12
CA ALA A 9 12.74 -36.91 11.39
C ALA A 9 13.05 -37.96 10.27
N ALA A 10 14.17 -38.67 10.52
CA ALA A 10 14.52 -40.08 10.25
C ALA A 10 15.35 -40.46 8.99
N ILE A 11 16.65 -40.72 9.26
CA ILE A 11 17.56 -41.80 8.78
C ILE A 11 17.56 -42.18 7.28
N VAL A 12 18.71 -42.01 6.61
CA VAL A 12 19.59 -43.06 6.02
C VAL A 12 20.84 -42.34 5.45
N LEU A 13 22.05 -42.73 5.90
CA LEU A 13 23.32 -42.32 5.29
C LEU A 13 23.46 -43.01 3.93
N ALA A 14 23.37 -42.22 2.85
CA ALA A 14 23.86 -42.61 1.53
C ALA A 14 25.02 -41.67 1.16
N THR A 15 26.22 -42.24 1.09
CA THR A 15 27.43 -41.56 0.62
C THR A 15 27.29 -41.21 -0.86
N PHE A 16 27.08 -39.94 -1.18
CA PHE A 16 27.26 -39.40 -2.52
C PHE A 16 28.72 -38.98 -2.71
N SER A 17 29.42 -39.62 -3.64
CA SER A 17 30.73 -39.17 -4.13
C SER A 17 30.61 -38.87 -5.62
N GLY A 18 30.83 -37.62 -6.01
CA GLY A 18 30.65 -37.20 -7.41
C GLY A 18 30.79 -35.69 -7.70
N ALA A 19 31.37 -34.89 -6.81
CA ALA A 19 31.77 -33.51 -7.14
C ALA A 19 33.27 -33.51 -7.47
N SER A 20 33.70 -32.85 -8.55
CA SER A 20 35.12 -32.61 -8.81
C SER A 20 35.74 -31.96 -7.57
N ALA A 21 36.86 -32.50 -7.09
CA ALA A 21 37.54 -32.00 -5.90
C ALA A 21 37.89 -30.51 -6.10
N GLN A 22 37.10 -29.64 -5.47
CA GLN A 22 37.32 -28.22 -5.48
C GLN A 22 38.60 -27.92 -4.68
N THR A 23 39.52 -27.15 -5.24
CA THR A 23 40.78 -26.83 -4.58
C THR A 23 40.50 -25.99 -3.34
N MET A 24 41.02 -26.43 -2.19
CA MET A 24 40.90 -25.73 -0.91
C MET A 24 42.22 -25.03 -0.59
N LYS A 25 42.15 -23.89 0.08
CA LYS A 25 43.31 -23.17 0.65
C LYS A 25 43.10 -22.90 2.16
N PRO A 26 44.17 -22.71 2.94
CA PRO A 26 44.04 -22.34 4.36
C PRO A 26 43.31 -21.00 4.54
N GLY A 27 42.39 -20.93 5.49
CA GLY A 27 41.62 -19.71 5.82
C GLY A 27 40.11 -19.90 5.88
N VAL A 28 39.38 -18.80 5.96
CA VAL A 28 37.91 -18.72 6.05
C VAL A 28 37.40 -17.66 5.09
N THR A 29 36.16 -17.77 4.62
CA THR A 29 35.53 -16.70 3.83
C THR A 29 34.56 -15.91 4.70
N THR A 30 34.58 -14.59 4.59
CA THR A 30 33.74 -13.67 5.37
C THR A 30 33.00 -12.69 4.48
N TRP A 31 31.69 -12.54 4.73
CA TRP A 31 30.79 -11.57 4.10
C TRP A 31 30.25 -10.59 5.14
N VAL A 32 30.16 -9.31 4.79
CA VAL A 32 29.71 -8.22 5.67
C VAL A 32 28.61 -7.39 4.98
N TYR A 33 27.56 -7.07 5.75
CA TYR A 33 26.32 -6.41 5.32
C TYR A 33 26.07 -5.18 6.18
N GLU A 34 25.94 -4.02 5.56
CA GLU A 34 25.66 -2.75 6.25
C GLU A 34 24.14 -2.57 6.42
N LEU A 35 23.68 -2.30 7.65
CA LEU A 35 22.26 -2.23 7.99
C LEU A 35 21.79 -0.79 8.29
N GLY A 36 22.68 0.06 8.82
CA GLY A 36 22.47 1.51 8.91
C GLY A 36 21.63 2.00 10.09
N GLU A 37 21.23 1.13 11.01
CA GLU A 37 20.49 1.47 12.23
C GLU A 37 20.96 0.64 13.43
N GLU A 38 20.59 1.06 14.65
CA GLU A 38 21.01 0.38 15.88
C GLU A 38 20.50 -1.06 15.95
N LEU A 39 21.39 -1.98 16.28
CA LEU A 39 21.14 -3.41 16.38
C LEU A 39 21.06 -3.84 17.84
N ARG A 40 20.03 -4.59 18.20
CA ARG A 40 19.79 -5.06 19.58
C ARG A 40 20.17 -6.52 19.85
N GLU A 41 20.18 -7.32 18.79
CA GLU A 41 20.43 -8.76 18.78
C GLU A 41 20.83 -9.17 17.35
N LEU A 42 21.29 -10.40 17.15
CA LEU A 42 21.75 -10.86 15.84
C LEU A 42 20.58 -10.87 14.82
N PRO A 43 20.62 -9.99 13.80
CA PRO A 43 19.54 -9.90 12.82
C PRO A 43 19.58 -11.04 11.81
N VAL A 44 18.44 -11.32 11.19
CA VAL A 44 18.29 -12.20 10.04
C VAL A 44 18.23 -11.36 8.77
N LEU A 45 19.23 -11.55 7.91
CA LEU A 45 19.26 -10.90 6.60
C LEU A 45 18.12 -11.42 5.72
N VAL A 46 17.45 -10.54 4.98
CA VAL A 46 16.52 -10.97 3.94
C VAL A 46 17.30 -11.73 2.86
N ASP A 47 16.82 -12.92 2.47
CA ASP A 47 17.47 -13.81 1.50
C ASP A 47 17.72 -13.11 0.15
N GLY A 48 18.75 -13.55 -0.60
CA GLY A 48 19.05 -13.06 -1.96
C GLY A 48 19.94 -11.81 -2.04
N GLN A 49 20.25 -11.17 -0.90
CA GLN A 49 21.09 -9.98 -0.86
C GLN A 49 22.59 -10.28 -0.97
N THR A 50 23.29 -9.47 -1.76
CA THR A 50 24.75 -9.52 -1.94
C THR A 50 25.45 -8.64 -0.89
N PRO A 51 26.58 -9.09 -0.29
CA PRO A 51 27.27 -8.35 0.77
C PRO A 51 27.86 -7.01 0.29
N ASN A 52 28.05 -6.08 1.24
CA ASN A 52 28.79 -4.83 1.02
C ASN A 52 30.28 -5.13 0.83
N VAL A 53 30.82 -6.04 1.64
CA VAL A 53 32.23 -6.46 1.61
C VAL A 53 32.29 -7.98 1.70
N ALA A 54 33.16 -8.60 0.89
CA ALA A 54 33.38 -10.04 0.89
C ALA A 54 34.85 -10.35 0.66
N GLY A 55 35.41 -11.32 1.40
CA GLY A 55 36.82 -11.71 1.22
C GLY A 55 37.25 -12.88 2.08
N ASP A 56 38.37 -13.49 1.70
CA ASP A 56 39.02 -14.55 2.46
C ASP A 56 39.96 -14.01 3.52
N GLN A 57 40.00 -14.69 4.67
CA GLN A 57 40.71 -14.30 5.87
C GLN A 57 41.55 -15.47 6.38
N LEU A 58 42.68 -15.18 7.03
CA LEU A 58 43.57 -16.23 7.52
C LEU A 58 43.01 -16.98 8.73
N ASN A 59 42.20 -16.34 9.57
CA ASN A 59 41.58 -16.93 10.77
C ASN A 59 40.38 -16.08 11.22
N ILE A 60 39.76 -16.44 12.36
CA ILE A 60 38.68 -15.69 13.00
C ILE A 60 39.23 -14.97 14.25
N ASP A 61 40.02 -13.93 14.03
CA ASP A 61 40.46 -12.98 15.06
C ASP A 61 40.22 -11.55 14.58
N PHE A 62 39.00 -11.11 14.77
CA PHE A 62 38.46 -9.91 14.20
C PHE A 62 38.51 -8.80 15.26
N THR A 63 39.28 -7.73 15.05
CA THR A 63 39.36 -6.60 16.00
C THR A 63 39.29 -5.23 15.32
N GLY A 64 38.66 -4.25 15.98
CA GLY A 64 38.55 -2.86 15.49
C GLY A 64 37.59 -2.71 14.30
N SER A 65 37.71 -1.63 13.53
CA SER A 65 36.99 -1.49 12.26
C SER A 65 37.44 -2.60 11.31
N TRP A 66 36.56 -3.56 11.02
CA TRP A 66 36.90 -4.69 10.17
C TRP A 66 37.22 -4.25 8.73
N PRO A 67 38.27 -4.83 8.11
CA PRO A 67 39.18 -4.07 7.26
C PRO A 67 38.64 -3.75 5.86
N SER A 68 39.08 -2.59 5.41
CA SER A 68 38.87 -1.92 4.13
C SER A 68 39.50 -2.62 2.91
N ILE A 69 39.49 -3.95 2.81
CA ILE A 69 40.17 -4.67 1.72
C ILE A 69 39.70 -4.22 0.31
N TYR A 70 38.57 -3.50 0.20
CA TYR A 70 38.12 -2.87 -1.04
C TYR A 70 37.63 -1.41 -0.90
N GLY A 71 38.15 -0.64 0.06
CA GLY A 71 38.05 0.83 0.04
C GLY A 71 36.81 1.49 0.67
N THR A 72 35.96 0.78 1.42
CA THR A 72 34.90 1.41 2.24
C THR A 72 34.87 0.77 3.63
N PRO A 73 35.20 1.50 4.71
CA PRO A 73 35.09 0.97 6.08
C PRO A 73 33.61 0.87 6.47
N VAL A 74 33.16 -0.31 6.91
CA VAL A 74 31.90 -0.45 7.64
C VAL A 74 32.28 -0.54 9.12
N SER A 75 32.05 0.53 9.88
CA SER A 75 32.53 0.63 11.26
C SER A 75 31.46 0.36 12.31
N GLN A 76 30.18 0.42 11.93
CA GLN A 76 29.01 0.34 12.82
C GLN A 76 27.83 -0.27 12.05
N TYR A 77 26.85 -0.78 12.79
CA TYR A 77 25.56 -1.28 12.27
C TYR A 77 25.71 -2.29 11.11
N TYR A 78 26.47 -3.36 11.34
CA TYR A 78 26.71 -4.38 10.33
C TYR A 78 26.51 -5.81 10.83
N LEU A 79 26.18 -6.70 9.90
CA LEU A 79 26.10 -8.14 10.08
C LEU A 79 27.25 -8.81 9.32
N GLY A 80 27.88 -9.80 9.92
CA GLY A 80 28.95 -10.60 9.36
C GLY A 80 28.60 -12.09 9.33
N HIS A 81 28.94 -12.75 8.23
CA HIS A 81 28.83 -14.20 8.02
C HIS A 81 30.20 -14.75 7.64
N THR A 82 30.75 -15.65 8.45
CA THR A 82 32.03 -16.31 8.19
C THR A 82 31.84 -17.82 8.09
N TRP A 83 32.44 -18.47 7.11
CA TRP A 83 32.36 -19.92 6.94
C TRP A 83 33.62 -20.52 6.33
N GLY A 84 33.66 -21.85 6.32
CA GLY A 84 34.72 -22.67 5.77
C GLY A 84 34.61 -24.09 6.31
N LYS A 85 35.74 -24.79 6.40
CA LYS A 85 35.86 -26.07 7.12
C LYS A 85 36.84 -25.92 8.27
N ILE A 86 36.52 -26.52 9.42
CA ILE A 86 37.45 -26.72 10.52
C ILE A 86 38.17 -28.05 10.33
N VAL A 87 39.50 -28.02 10.37
CA VAL A 87 40.37 -29.20 10.28
C VAL A 87 40.63 -29.74 11.68
N ILE A 88 40.17 -30.97 11.93
CA ILE A 88 40.41 -31.71 13.18
C ILE A 88 41.50 -32.76 12.92
N PRO A 89 42.75 -32.54 13.36
CA PRO A 89 43.86 -33.44 13.05
C PRO A 89 43.81 -34.75 13.85
N THR A 90 43.31 -34.69 15.08
CA THR A 90 43.21 -35.83 16.00
C THR A 90 41.85 -35.85 16.64
N GLY A 91 41.16 -37.00 16.63
CA GLY A 91 39.87 -37.14 17.30
C GLY A 91 39.99 -37.02 18.82
N GLY A 92 38.96 -36.45 19.46
CA GLY A 92 38.88 -36.27 20.90
C GLY A 92 37.96 -35.12 21.31
N THR A 93 38.01 -34.77 22.59
CA THR A 93 37.24 -33.67 23.17
C THR A 93 37.92 -32.32 22.90
N TYR A 94 37.25 -31.45 22.17
CA TYR A 94 37.62 -30.06 21.94
C TYR A 94 36.69 -29.14 22.71
N GLU A 95 37.23 -28.12 23.36
CA GLU A 95 36.45 -27.01 23.89
C GLU A 95 36.64 -25.80 22.96
N PHE A 96 35.55 -25.28 22.41
CA PHE A 96 35.55 -24.08 21.57
C PHE A 96 35.09 -22.89 22.39
N ARG A 97 35.64 -21.71 22.11
CA ARG A 97 35.24 -20.44 22.73
C ARG A 97 35.06 -19.38 21.66
N LEU A 98 33.90 -18.72 21.69
CA LEU A 98 33.58 -17.59 20.84
C LEU A 98 33.49 -16.33 21.71
N THR A 99 34.29 -15.33 21.38
CA THR A 99 34.30 -14.02 22.02
C THR A 99 33.76 -12.98 21.04
N SER A 100 32.81 -12.15 21.45
CA SER A 100 32.29 -11.04 20.64
C SER A 100 32.00 -9.78 21.46
N ASP A 101 32.12 -8.60 20.85
CA ASP A 101 31.78 -7.30 21.46
C ASP A 101 30.27 -7.01 21.44
N ASP A 102 29.56 -7.46 20.43
CA ASP A 102 28.11 -7.55 20.44
C ASP A 102 27.75 -9.04 20.33
N GLY A 103 26.83 -9.43 19.44
CA GLY A 103 26.40 -10.81 19.33
C GLY A 103 27.16 -11.63 18.30
N ALA A 104 27.42 -12.90 18.63
CA ALA A 104 27.87 -13.91 17.67
C ALA A 104 27.32 -15.33 17.96
N LYS A 105 27.15 -16.15 16.92
CA LYS A 105 26.71 -17.56 17.01
C LYS A 105 27.65 -18.44 16.19
N PHE A 106 28.03 -19.61 16.72
CA PHE A 106 28.88 -20.60 16.05
C PHE A 106 28.15 -21.91 15.81
N PHE A 107 28.24 -22.40 14.58
CA PHE A 107 27.62 -23.62 14.09
C PHE A 107 28.67 -24.53 13.43
N ILE A 108 28.49 -25.85 13.54
CA ILE A 108 29.39 -26.83 12.92
C ILE A 108 28.62 -28.05 12.38
N GLY A 109 29.17 -28.69 11.36
CA GLY A 109 28.64 -29.90 10.72
C GLY A 109 27.72 -29.62 9.54
N GLU A 110 27.40 -30.66 8.75
CA GLU A 110 26.60 -30.53 7.53
C GLU A 110 25.19 -30.00 7.78
N GLN A 111 24.65 -30.23 8.99
CA GLN A 111 23.35 -29.72 9.42
C GLN A 111 23.41 -28.32 10.06
N ALA A 112 24.59 -27.69 10.09
CA ALA A 112 24.84 -26.42 10.78
C ALA A 112 24.28 -26.42 12.22
N THR A 113 24.69 -27.39 13.04
CA THR A 113 24.23 -27.49 14.43
C THR A 113 24.77 -26.31 15.24
N LEU A 114 23.90 -25.59 15.96
CA LEU A 114 24.30 -24.50 16.86
C LEU A 114 25.07 -25.06 18.06
N VAL A 115 26.30 -24.58 18.25
CA VAL A 115 27.21 -25.05 19.31
C VAL A 115 27.44 -23.97 20.35
N ILE A 116 27.61 -22.71 19.94
CA ILE A 116 27.76 -21.56 20.84
C ILE A 116 26.78 -20.46 20.44
N ASN A 117 25.99 -19.99 21.39
CA ASN A 117 25.18 -18.78 21.26
C ASN A 117 25.75 -17.69 22.19
N ASN A 118 26.50 -16.76 21.61
CA ASN A 118 27.07 -15.58 22.28
C ASN A 118 26.38 -14.29 21.79
N ASP A 119 25.08 -14.34 21.51
CA ASP A 119 24.27 -13.20 21.06
C ASP A 119 23.90 -12.29 22.24
N LYS A 120 24.85 -11.48 22.71
CA LYS A 120 24.70 -10.62 23.90
C LYS A 120 25.40 -9.28 23.66
N PRO A 121 24.85 -8.16 24.13
CA PRO A 121 25.51 -6.86 24.00
C PRO A 121 26.75 -6.77 24.91
N GLY A 122 27.80 -6.08 24.43
CA GLY A 122 29.06 -5.88 25.13
C GLY A 122 30.05 -7.06 25.01
N LEU A 123 31.33 -6.80 25.25
CA LEU A 123 32.39 -7.80 25.15
C LEU A 123 32.21 -8.99 26.09
N ASN A 124 31.88 -10.15 25.51
CA ASN A 124 31.59 -11.38 26.23
C ASN A 124 32.17 -12.61 25.51
N SER A 125 32.42 -13.69 26.26
CA SER A 125 32.85 -14.98 25.72
C SER A 125 31.93 -16.11 26.18
N THR A 126 31.59 -17.02 25.28
CA THR A 126 30.86 -18.26 25.59
C THR A 126 31.63 -19.47 25.04
N SER A 127 31.68 -20.56 25.79
CA SER A 127 32.38 -21.80 25.40
C SER A 127 31.43 -22.99 25.31
N ALA A 128 31.80 -23.99 24.51
CA ALA A 128 31.10 -25.26 24.40
C ALA A 128 32.08 -26.40 24.08
N THR A 129 31.74 -27.61 24.53
CA THR A 129 32.56 -28.81 24.35
C THR A 129 31.96 -29.74 23.31
N LEU A 130 32.79 -30.23 22.39
CA LEU A 130 32.42 -31.19 21.36
C LEU A 130 33.39 -32.37 21.36
N ASN A 131 32.87 -33.58 21.15
CA ASN A 131 33.70 -34.74 20.84
C ASN A 131 33.70 -34.95 19.33
N LEU A 132 34.87 -34.80 18.69
CA LEU A 132 35.01 -34.84 17.23
C LEU A 132 35.95 -35.97 16.83
N LEU A 133 35.70 -36.57 15.66
CA LEU A 133 36.66 -37.47 15.01
C LEU A 133 37.66 -36.64 14.20
N ALA A 134 38.79 -37.23 13.81
CA ALA A 134 39.68 -36.59 12.86
C ALA A 134 38.96 -36.42 11.50
N GLY A 135 39.05 -35.24 10.91
CA GLY A 135 38.36 -34.90 9.66
C GLY A 135 38.09 -33.40 9.51
N ASN A 136 37.48 -33.02 8.39
CA ASN A 136 37.14 -31.63 8.07
C ASN A 136 35.63 -31.42 8.20
N TYR A 137 35.23 -30.44 8.99
CA TYR A 137 33.82 -30.16 9.29
C TYR A 137 33.43 -28.78 8.76
N PRO A 138 32.38 -28.63 7.94
CA PRO A 138 31.89 -27.32 7.58
C PRO A 138 31.44 -26.55 8.84
N PHE A 139 31.64 -25.25 8.86
CA PHE A 139 31.26 -24.41 9.99
C PHE A 139 30.73 -23.05 9.53
N TYR A 140 29.98 -22.40 10.41
CA TYR A 140 29.48 -21.02 10.24
C TYR A 140 29.64 -20.22 11.52
N VAL A 141 30.03 -18.95 11.39
CA VAL A 141 30.00 -17.95 12.46
C VAL A 141 29.22 -16.74 11.96
N ASP A 142 28.09 -16.47 12.59
CA ASP A 142 27.34 -15.24 12.38
C ASP A 142 27.67 -14.26 13.50
N PHE A 143 27.82 -12.99 13.18
CA PHE A 143 28.09 -11.96 14.17
C PHE A 143 27.52 -10.61 13.73
N TYR A 144 27.28 -9.71 14.65
CA TYR A 144 26.95 -8.32 14.29
C TYR A 144 27.80 -7.34 15.09
N GLN A 145 27.86 -6.11 14.58
CA GLN A 145 28.40 -4.97 15.28
C GLN A 145 27.37 -3.85 15.30
N ASN A 146 27.11 -3.32 16.48
CA ASN A 146 26.25 -2.17 16.69
C ASN A 146 27.06 -0.88 16.63
N THR A 147 27.79 -0.55 17.70
CA THR A 147 28.51 0.73 17.82
C THR A 147 30.03 0.53 17.75
N THR A 148 30.83 1.18 18.59
CA THR A 148 32.30 1.05 18.59
C THR A 148 32.77 -0.14 19.41
N GLY A 149 33.94 -0.72 19.10
CA GLY A 149 34.56 -1.78 19.94
C GLY A 149 34.69 -3.14 19.26
N ALA A 150 34.34 -3.23 17.98
CA ALA A 150 34.12 -4.50 17.29
C ALA A 150 35.18 -5.56 17.52
N ARG A 151 34.71 -6.73 17.95
CA ARG A 151 35.52 -7.92 18.18
C ARG A 151 34.76 -9.19 17.89
N VAL A 152 35.39 -10.13 17.19
CA VAL A 152 34.95 -11.55 17.08
C VAL A 152 36.17 -12.45 17.07
N LEU A 153 36.33 -13.31 18.06
CA LEU A 153 37.51 -14.17 18.20
C LEU A 153 37.07 -15.62 18.45
N MET A 154 37.59 -16.54 17.63
CA MET A 154 37.40 -17.97 17.79
C MET A 154 38.65 -18.63 18.38
N GLU A 155 38.46 -19.31 19.50
CA GLU A 155 39.51 -20.01 20.23
C GLU A 155 39.11 -21.47 20.43
N TRP A 156 40.11 -22.31 20.65
CA TRP A 156 39.89 -23.70 20.99
C TRP A 156 40.88 -24.19 22.06
N LYS A 157 40.52 -25.30 22.67
CA LYS A 157 41.36 -26.10 23.56
C LYS A 157 41.32 -27.53 23.03
N PRO A 158 42.35 -27.94 22.25
CA PRO A 158 42.44 -29.29 21.71
C PRO A 158 42.56 -30.36 22.82
N PRO A 159 42.36 -31.66 22.48
CA PRO A 159 42.52 -32.75 23.43
C PRO A 159 43.88 -32.70 24.14
N GLY A 160 43.85 -32.61 25.47
CA GLY A 160 45.05 -32.57 26.32
C GLY A 160 45.67 -31.18 26.54
N ALA A 161 45.18 -30.12 25.89
CA ALA A 161 45.61 -28.76 26.19
C ALA A 161 45.03 -28.27 27.54
N SER A 162 45.76 -27.40 28.25
CA SER A 162 45.32 -26.82 29.53
C SER A 162 44.63 -25.47 29.38
N GLU A 163 44.93 -24.72 28.32
CA GLU A 163 44.47 -23.36 28.08
C GLU A 163 43.85 -23.21 26.68
N PHE A 164 43.01 -22.19 26.51
CA PHE A 164 42.50 -21.80 25.20
C PHE A 164 43.59 -21.11 24.38
N THR A 165 43.60 -21.36 23.09
CA THR A 165 44.45 -20.69 22.11
C THR A 165 43.61 -20.22 20.94
N THR A 166 43.97 -19.10 20.32
CA THR A 166 43.39 -18.67 19.04
C THR A 166 43.56 -19.81 18.02
N MET A 167 42.49 -20.15 17.31
CA MET A 167 42.56 -21.19 16.29
C MET A 167 43.53 -20.75 15.18
N PRO A 168 44.57 -21.56 14.86
CA PRO A 168 45.54 -21.20 13.83
C PRO A 168 44.90 -21.27 12.44
N THR A 169 45.48 -20.58 11.45
CA THR A 169 45.05 -20.65 10.04
C THR A 169 44.98 -22.09 9.51
N SER A 170 45.88 -22.96 9.95
CA SER A 170 45.88 -24.38 9.57
C SER A 170 44.71 -25.18 10.14
N ALA A 171 43.95 -24.63 11.08
CA ALA A 171 42.70 -25.22 11.57
C ALA A 171 41.50 -24.87 10.68
N PHE A 172 41.69 -24.05 9.64
CA PHE A 172 40.64 -23.63 8.72
C PHE A 172 41.00 -23.88 7.26
N GLU A 173 40.01 -24.28 6.46
CA GLU A 173 40.09 -24.35 5.00
C GLU A 173 38.90 -23.60 4.36
N THR A 174 39.18 -22.84 3.30
CA THR A 174 38.16 -22.26 2.43
C THR A 174 38.45 -22.59 0.96
N GLU A 175 37.48 -22.38 0.08
CA GLU A 175 37.62 -22.66 -1.34
C GLU A 175 38.61 -21.69 -2.00
N ASP A 176 39.49 -22.21 -2.85
CA ASP A 176 40.44 -21.41 -3.61
C ASP A 176 39.82 -20.88 -4.91
N GLY A 177 40.27 -19.70 -5.35
CA GLY A 177 39.80 -19.06 -6.59
C GLY A 177 38.37 -18.51 -6.57
N GLN A 178 37.77 -18.31 -5.39
CA GLN A 178 36.43 -17.71 -5.28
C GLN A 178 36.38 -16.26 -5.79
N VAL A 179 35.28 -15.91 -6.44
CA VAL A 179 34.98 -14.54 -6.88
C VAL A 179 34.01 -13.91 -5.89
N HIS A 180 34.47 -12.86 -5.20
CA HIS A 180 33.67 -12.15 -4.22
C HIS A 180 32.88 -11.02 -4.89
N VAL A 181 31.61 -11.29 -5.23
CA VAL A 181 30.70 -10.26 -5.75
C VAL A 181 30.15 -9.44 -4.59
N THR A 182 30.20 -8.12 -4.71
CA THR A 182 29.72 -7.17 -3.69
C THR A 182 28.69 -6.21 -4.28
N SER A 183 27.87 -5.63 -3.40
CA SER A 183 26.89 -4.59 -3.71
C SER A 183 26.85 -3.57 -2.59
N PRO A 184 27.40 -2.36 -2.78
CA PRO A 184 27.36 -1.30 -1.76
C PRO A 184 25.93 -0.82 -1.44
N GLY A 185 25.70 -0.34 -0.22
CA GLY A 185 24.43 0.24 0.25
C GLY A 185 23.77 -0.56 1.38
N LEU A 186 22.73 0.02 2.00
CA LEU A 186 22.02 -0.60 3.13
C LEU A 186 21.31 -1.89 2.74
N LYS A 187 21.26 -2.85 3.67
CA LYS A 187 20.65 -4.17 3.50
C LYS A 187 19.43 -4.33 4.37
N ASN A 188 18.46 -5.07 3.86
CA ASN A 188 17.21 -5.37 4.51
C ASN A 188 17.36 -6.54 5.48
N TYR A 189 16.77 -6.42 6.66
CA TYR A 189 16.81 -7.45 7.68
C TYR A 189 15.55 -7.46 8.55
N TYR A 190 15.41 -8.51 9.33
CA TYR A 190 14.39 -8.69 10.37
C TYR A 190 14.97 -9.49 11.54
N TYR A 191 14.33 -9.43 12.70
CA TYR A 191 14.66 -10.21 13.89
C TYR A 191 13.84 -11.50 13.93
N GLU A 192 14.31 -12.54 14.64
CA GLU A 192 13.63 -13.84 14.71
C GLU A 192 12.19 -13.74 15.26
N ASN A 193 11.87 -12.69 16.03
CA ASN A 193 10.52 -12.39 16.52
C ASN A 193 9.60 -11.68 15.49
N GLY A 194 10.09 -11.40 14.28
CA GLY A 194 9.36 -10.74 13.20
C GLY A 194 9.44 -9.21 13.17
N GLU A 195 10.11 -8.58 14.13
CA GLU A 195 10.33 -7.12 14.18
C GLU A 195 11.58 -6.71 13.36
N GLY A 196 11.79 -5.42 13.03
CA GLY A 196 13.00 -4.92 12.34
C GLY A 196 12.73 -4.20 11.01
N GLY A 197 13.78 -3.64 10.39
CA GLY A 197 13.72 -2.66 9.28
C GLY A 197 12.93 -3.06 8.02
N THR A 198 12.59 -4.35 7.85
CA THR A 198 11.66 -4.84 6.81
C THR A 198 10.71 -5.94 7.32
N ALA A 199 9.68 -5.55 8.05
CA ALA A 199 8.67 -6.44 8.64
C ALA A 199 7.53 -6.90 7.68
N GLY A 200 7.78 -7.08 6.38
CA GLY A 200 6.75 -7.51 5.41
C GLY A 200 6.77 -9.02 5.11
N GLY A 201 5.67 -9.55 4.56
CA GLY A 201 5.59 -10.94 4.06
C GLY A 201 6.33 -11.14 2.73
N PRO A 202 6.38 -12.37 2.17
CA PRO A 202 6.88 -12.60 0.81
C PRO A 202 6.22 -11.64 -0.21
N GLY A 203 7.02 -10.98 -1.03
CA GLY A 203 6.56 -9.98 -2.00
C GLY A 203 6.38 -8.56 -1.44
N ASP A 204 6.63 -8.34 -0.14
CA ASP A 204 6.55 -7.04 0.55
C ASP A 204 7.87 -6.65 1.24
N GLY A 205 8.87 -6.31 0.44
CA GLY A 205 10.25 -6.08 0.89
C GLY A 205 11.06 -7.36 1.06
N ARG A 206 10.52 -8.50 0.61
CA ARG A 206 11.13 -9.83 0.67
C ARG A 206 10.93 -10.58 -0.65
N PRO A 207 11.86 -11.45 -1.07
CA PRO A 207 11.63 -12.34 -2.20
C PRO A 207 10.36 -13.17 -2.04
N LEU A 208 9.73 -13.53 -3.16
CA LEU A 208 8.68 -14.53 -3.18
C LEU A 208 9.23 -15.87 -2.70
N THR A 209 8.35 -16.74 -2.17
CA THR A 209 8.76 -18.08 -1.69
C THR A 209 8.17 -19.21 -2.53
N GLY A 210 7.23 -18.90 -3.44
CA GLY A 210 6.47 -19.87 -4.20
C GLY A 210 6.53 -19.67 -5.71
N VAL A 211 5.83 -20.57 -6.40
CA VAL A 211 5.55 -20.42 -7.83
C VAL A 211 4.33 -19.53 -8.02
N HIS A 212 4.36 -18.68 -9.04
CA HIS A 212 3.26 -17.77 -9.36
C HIS A 212 1.91 -18.51 -9.42
N PRO A 213 0.85 -18.05 -8.74
CA PRO A 213 -0.42 -18.78 -8.62
C PRO A 213 -1.14 -19.09 -9.94
N GLY A 214 -0.83 -18.35 -11.01
CA GLY A 214 -1.30 -18.60 -12.37
C GLY A 214 -0.66 -19.81 -13.07
N PHE A 215 0.26 -20.53 -12.42
CA PHE A 215 0.99 -21.66 -13.01
C PHE A 215 1.01 -22.88 -12.08
N ASN A 216 0.96 -24.06 -12.69
CA ASN A 216 1.31 -25.32 -12.06
C ASN A 216 2.78 -25.65 -12.36
N LEU A 217 3.56 -25.94 -11.33
CA LEU A 217 4.94 -26.38 -11.47
C LEU A 217 4.99 -27.87 -11.83
N VAL A 218 5.70 -28.21 -12.90
CA VAL A 218 5.93 -29.59 -13.34
C VAL A 218 7.42 -29.89 -13.32
N ASN A 219 7.81 -30.80 -12.43
CA ASN A 219 9.16 -31.34 -12.33
C ASN A 219 9.30 -32.54 -13.28
N PHE A 220 9.52 -32.28 -14.57
CA PHE A 220 9.61 -33.32 -15.59
C PHE A 220 11.01 -33.91 -15.78
N ARG A 221 12.05 -33.31 -15.18
CA ARG A 221 13.44 -33.77 -15.31
C ARG A 221 13.61 -35.23 -14.82
N PRO A 222 14.18 -36.14 -15.63
CA PRO A 222 14.48 -37.51 -15.20
C PRO A 222 15.42 -37.60 -13.99
N ALA A 223 15.27 -38.65 -13.19
CA ALA A 223 16.21 -38.93 -12.10
C ALA A 223 17.63 -39.14 -12.65
N GLY A 224 18.64 -38.58 -11.97
CA GLY A 224 20.04 -38.66 -12.39
C GLY A 224 20.47 -37.69 -13.49
N PHE A 225 19.54 -37.09 -14.24
CA PHE A 225 19.88 -36.06 -15.22
C PHE A 225 20.03 -34.68 -14.53
N GLN A 226 21.23 -34.10 -14.58
CA GLN A 226 21.59 -32.86 -13.87
C GLN A 226 22.11 -31.77 -14.83
N PRO A 227 21.29 -31.31 -15.79
CA PRO A 227 21.75 -30.40 -16.83
C PRO A 227 22.05 -29.01 -16.27
N ARG A 228 23.21 -28.46 -16.61
CA ARG A 228 23.54 -27.04 -16.46
C ARG A 228 23.17 -26.34 -17.75
N VAL A 229 21.96 -25.82 -17.83
CA VAL A 229 21.35 -25.45 -19.12
C VAL A 229 21.99 -24.19 -19.71
N GLY A 230 22.71 -24.34 -20.82
CA GLY A 230 23.36 -23.24 -21.56
C GLY A 230 22.45 -22.60 -22.62
N GLY A 231 21.61 -23.38 -23.29
CA GLY A 231 20.70 -22.95 -24.35
C GLY A 231 19.52 -23.92 -24.51
N MET A 232 18.37 -23.43 -24.98
CA MET A 232 17.17 -24.23 -25.22
C MET A 232 16.33 -23.68 -26.37
N ASP A 233 15.77 -24.57 -27.19
CA ASP A 233 14.77 -24.24 -28.20
C ASP A 233 13.97 -25.48 -28.61
N PHE A 234 12.85 -25.31 -29.32
CA PHE A 234 12.00 -26.43 -29.74
C PHE A 234 12.21 -26.80 -31.20
N LEU A 235 12.29 -28.11 -31.45
CA LEU A 235 12.21 -28.67 -32.79
C LEU A 235 10.78 -28.53 -33.35
N PRO A 236 10.59 -28.52 -34.69
CA PRO A 236 9.26 -28.40 -35.29
C PRO A 236 8.27 -29.50 -34.89
N ASP A 237 8.77 -30.66 -34.46
CA ASP A 237 7.97 -31.80 -33.98
C ASP A 237 7.60 -31.71 -32.48
N GLY A 238 8.01 -30.63 -31.80
CA GLY A 238 7.71 -30.36 -30.40
C GLY A 238 8.68 -30.98 -29.38
N ARG A 239 9.74 -31.66 -29.82
CA ARG A 239 10.84 -32.07 -28.93
C ARG A 239 11.69 -30.86 -28.52
N LEU A 240 12.23 -30.90 -27.30
CA LEU A 240 13.09 -29.85 -26.75
C LEU A 240 14.55 -30.17 -27.08
N ALA A 241 15.25 -29.23 -27.71
CA ALA A 241 16.71 -29.24 -27.85
C ALA A 241 17.34 -28.41 -26.73
N LEU A 242 18.37 -28.95 -26.07
CA LEU A 242 18.99 -28.35 -24.88
C LEU A 242 20.50 -28.54 -24.90
N SER A 243 21.27 -27.45 -24.76
CA SER A 243 22.73 -27.52 -24.58
C SER A 243 23.13 -27.42 -23.10
N THR A 244 24.24 -28.05 -22.73
CA THR A 244 24.76 -28.02 -21.35
C THR A 244 26.13 -27.36 -21.21
N TRP A 245 26.25 -26.48 -20.23
CA TRP A 245 27.52 -25.87 -19.80
C TRP A 245 28.19 -26.73 -18.73
N ASP A 246 28.73 -27.86 -19.19
CA ASP A 246 29.51 -28.81 -18.40
C ASP A 246 30.75 -29.26 -19.19
N ALA A 247 31.54 -30.17 -18.62
CA ALA A 247 32.77 -30.65 -19.26
C ALA A 247 32.52 -31.45 -20.55
N GLU A 248 31.30 -31.96 -20.76
CA GLU A 248 30.96 -32.68 -21.98
C GLU A 248 30.53 -31.73 -23.10
N GLY A 249 29.91 -30.60 -22.77
CA GLY A 249 29.44 -29.64 -23.77
C GLY A 249 28.40 -30.26 -24.68
N ALA A 250 27.39 -30.91 -24.10
CA ALA A 250 26.44 -31.75 -24.83
C ALA A 250 25.25 -30.96 -25.38
N VAL A 251 24.64 -31.49 -26.44
CA VAL A 251 23.27 -31.18 -26.88
C VAL A 251 22.41 -32.40 -26.72
N TRP A 252 21.28 -32.24 -26.06
CA TRP A 252 20.28 -33.27 -25.80
C TRP A 252 18.99 -32.94 -26.53
N ILE A 253 18.35 -33.97 -27.09
CA ILE A 253 16.99 -33.92 -27.60
C ILE A 253 16.07 -34.67 -26.64
N MET A 254 15.01 -34.00 -26.21
CA MET A 254 14.09 -34.49 -25.19
C MET A 254 12.66 -34.53 -25.70
N GLY A 255 11.96 -35.64 -25.47
CA GLY A 255 10.54 -35.80 -25.78
C GLY A 255 9.71 -36.19 -24.54
N ASN A 256 8.38 -36.25 -24.69
CA ASN A 256 7.44 -36.70 -23.65
C ASN A 256 7.54 -35.93 -22.31
N LEU A 257 7.51 -34.60 -22.38
CA LEU A 257 7.84 -33.67 -21.29
C LEU A 257 6.72 -33.45 -20.24
N ASN A 258 5.83 -34.41 -20.06
CA ASN A 258 4.67 -34.29 -19.16
C ASN A 258 4.95 -34.71 -17.71
N GLY A 259 6.05 -35.42 -17.47
CA GLY A 259 6.44 -35.88 -16.14
C GLY A 259 7.71 -36.74 -16.17
N PRO A 260 8.37 -36.95 -15.01
CA PRO A 260 9.73 -37.47 -14.95
C PRO A 260 9.88 -38.92 -15.42
N GLY A 261 8.82 -39.73 -15.33
CA GLY A 261 8.83 -41.13 -15.79
C GLY A 261 8.51 -41.32 -17.27
N ALA A 262 8.16 -40.27 -18.00
CA ALA A 262 7.75 -40.35 -19.41
C ALA A 262 8.81 -39.83 -20.39
N VAL A 263 9.77 -39.03 -19.90
CA VAL A 263 10.73 -38.31 -20.75
C VAL A 263 11.65 -39.26 -21.49
N THR A 264 11.77 -39.03 -22.79
CA THR A 264 12.82 -39.62 -23.63
C THR A 264 13.99 -38.66 -23.71
N LEU A 265 15.21 -39.18 -23.58
CA LEU A 265 16.45 -38.40 -23.55
C LEU A 265 17.44 -39.00 -24.55
N GLN A 266 17.76 -38.26 -25.61
CA GLN A 266 18.74 -38.64 -26.63
C GLN A 266 19.90 -37.65 -26.62
N LYS A 267 21.14 -38.14 -26.52
CA LYS A 267 22.33 -37.31 -26.71
C LYS A 267 22.54 -37.12 -28.20
N PHE A 268 22.43 -35.89 -28.67
CA PHE A 268 22.53 -35.55 -30.08
C PHE A 268 23.94 -35.10 -30.45
N ALA A 269 24.60 -34.31 -29.60
CA ALA A 269 25.97 -33.88 -29.82
C ALA A 269 26.73 -33.78 -28.50
N SER A 270 28.06 -33.80 -28.57
CA SER A 270 28.98 -33.50 -27.47
C SER A 270 30.27 -32.83 -27.97
N GLY A 271 31.11 -32.36 -27.05
CA GLY A 271 32.41 -31.76 -27.36
C GLY A 271 32.37 -30.26 -27.70
N LEU A 272 31.26 -29.57 -27.45
CA LEU A 272 31.11 -28.14 -27.73
C LEU A 272 31.73 -27.29 -26.60
N GLY A 273 32.52 -26.28 -26.97
CA GLY A 273 33.20 -25.38 -26.04
C GLY A 273 32.29 -24.28 -25.49
N GLU A 274 31.84 -24.44 -24.24
CA GLU A 274 30.96 -23.50 -23.53
C GLU A 274 29.66 -23.17 -24.31
N PRO A 275 28.77 -24.15 -24.58
CA PRO A 275 27.63 -23.97 -25.48
C PRO A 275 26.48 -23.17 -24.81
N LEU A 276 26.65 -21.85 -24.71
CA LEU A 276 25.78 -20.91 -23.98
C LEU A 276 24.71 -20.24 -24.85
N GLY A 277 24.52 -20.73 -26.07
CA GLY A 277 23.42 -20.35 -26.96
C GLY A 277 22.98 -21.53 -27.82
N LEU A 278 21.67 -21.69 -28.02
CA LEU A 278 21.10 -22.71 -28.90
C LEU A 278 19.89 -22.12 -29.62
N LYS A 279 19.81 -22.34 -30.93
CA LYS A 279 18.64 -21.96 -31.75
C LYS A 279 18.31 -23.07 -32.73
N VAL A 280 17.03 -23.41 -32.83
CA VAL A 280 16.50 -24.21 -33.94
C VAL A 280 16.03 -23.25 -35.03
N HIS A 281 16.61 -23.39 -36.22
CA HIS A 281 16.24 -22.61 -37.40
C HIS A 281 16.15 -23.51 -38.62
N ASN A 282 15.04 -23.45 -39.36
CA ASN A 282 14.75 -24.32 -40.51
C ASN A 282 14.94 -25.82 -40.23
N GLY A 283 14.66 -26.26 -39.00
CA GLY A 283 14.82 -27.65 -38.56
C GLY A 283 16.26 -28.04 -38.17
N SER A 284 17.25 -27.20 -38.43
CA SER A 284 18.64 -27.41 -38.00
C SER A 284 18.92 -26.79 -36.64
N ILE A 285 19.86 -27.38 -35.90
CA ILE A 285 20.29 -26.91 -34.58
C ILE A 285 21.59 -26.13 -34.73
N TYR A 286 21.60 -24.90 -34.24
CA TYR A 286 22.77 -24.03 -34.20
C TYR A 286 23.14 -23.76 -32.75
N VAL A 287 24.42 -23.82 -32.43
CA VAL A 287 24.96 -23.62 -31.09
C VAL A 287 26.03 -22.55 -31.10
N THR A 288 25.91 -21.58 -30.20
CA THR A 288 26.97 -20.60 -29.93
C THR A 288 27.95 -21.20 -28.95
N GLN A 289 29.21 -21.28 -29.37
CA GLN A 289 30.38 -21.62 -28.58
C GLN A 289 31.18 -20.34 -28.30
N LYS A 290 32.22 -20.45 -27.44
CA LYS A 290 33.05 -19.30 -27.04
C LYS A 290 33.55 -18.45 -28.23
N GLN A 291 33.92 -19.08 -29.35
CA GLN A 291 34.53 -18.42 -30.51
C GLN A 291 33.86 -18.75 -31.87
N GLU A 292 32.73 -19.44 -31.88
CA GLU A 292 32.03 -19.81 -33.12
C GLU A 292 30.52 -20.05 -32.95
N VAL A 293 29.78 -19.97 -34.06
CA VAL A 293 28.42 -20.53 -34.18
C VAL A 293 28.52 -21.79 -35.04
N THR A 294 28.05 -22.91 -34.50
CA THR A 294 28.19 -24.23 -35.12
C THR A 294 26.82 -24.80 -35.43
N LYS A 295 26.62 -25.23 -36.67
CA LYS A 295 25.45 -25.99 -37.11
C LYS A 295 25.72 -27.48 -36.91
N LEU A 296 24.75 -28.17 -36.33
CA LEU A 296 24.79 -29.60 -36.09
C LEU A 296 23.83 -30.31 -37.05
N THR A 297 24.33 -31.32 -37.77
CA THR A 297 23.56 -32.08 -38.75
C THR A 297 23.67 -33.58 -38.46
N ASP A 298 22.52 -34.25 -38.43
CA ASP A 298 22.37 -35.71 -38.44
C ASP A 298 22.12 -36.14 -39.89
N LEU A 299 23.10 -36.82 -40.49
CA LEU A 299 23.11 -37.15 -41.91
C LEU A 299 22.43 -38.49 -42.20
N ASP A 300 22.40 -39.41 -41.23
CA ASP A 300 21.85 -40.76 -41.38
C ASP A 300 20.53 -41.00 -40.62
N ALA A 301 20.05 -39.98 -39.90
CA ALA A 301 18.83 -39.96 -39.12
C ALA A 301 18.82 -40.93 -37.93
N ASP A 302 19.99 -41.26 -37.36
CA ASP A 302 20.10 -42.10 -36.16
C ASP A 302 19.81 -41.37 -34.84
N GLY A 303 19.64 -40.05 -34.88
CA GLY A 303 19.42 -39.20 -33.72
C GLY A 303 20.70 -38.68 -33.06
N VAL A 304 21.83 -38.74 -33.76
CA VAL A 304 23.14 -38.19 -33.38
C VAL A 304 23.67 -37.28 -34.50
N ALA A 305 24.35 -36.20 -34.15
CA ALA A 305 24.98 -35.32 -35.11
C ALA A 305 26.27 -35.95 -35.66
N ASP A 306 26.33 -36.14 -36.97
CA ASP A 306 27.51 -36.60 -37.70
C ASP A 306 28.45 -35.44 -38.08
N GLU A 307 27.88 -34.26 -38.30
CA GLU A 307 28.59 -33.10 -38.83
C GLU A 307 28.45 -31.88 -37.89
N TYR A 308 29.61 -31.25 -37.65
CA TYR A 308 29.78 -30.03 -36.86
C TYR A 308 30.35 -28.96 -37.78
N GLU A 309 29.47 -28.10 -38.28
CA GLU A 309 29.83 -27.10 -39.27
C GLU A 309 29.93 -25.72 -38.62
N ALA A 310 31.15 -25.16 -38.51
CA ALA A 310 31.34 -23.78 -38.07
C ALA A 310 30.82 -22.81 -39.16
N ILE A 311 29.71 -22.13 -38.87
CA ILE A 311 29.06 -21.18 -39.80
C ILE A 311 29.77 -19.84 -39.78
N ALA A 312 30.15 -19.35 -38.60
CA ALA A 312 31.00 -18.19 -38.42
C ALA A 312 31.88 -18.40 -37.19
N HIS A 313 33.15 -18.04 -37.27
CA HIS A 313 34.12 -18.34 -36.21
C HIS A 313 35.26 -17.30 -36.15
N GLY A 314 36.11 -17.45 -35.13
CA GLY A 314 37.37 -16.74 -35.02
C GLY A 314 37.25 -15.30 -34.55
N TRP A 315 36.12 -14.93 -33.93
CA TRP A 315 36.12 -13.68 -33.17
C TRP A 315 37.04 -13.78 -31.96
N PRO A 316 37.68 -12.67 -31.60
CA PRO A 316 38.68 -12.70 -30.55
C PRO A 316 38.10 -13.13 -29.20
N ALA A 317 38.73 -14.11 -28.53
CA ALA A 317 38.45 -14.44 -27.13
C ALA A 317 39.72 -14.96 -26.42
N SER A 318 39.78 -14.89 -25.09
CA SER A 318 40.87 -15.41 -24.27
C SER A 318 40.48 -16.65 -23.45
N PHE A 319 41.43 -17.21 -22.70
CA PHE A 319 41.19 -18.29 -21.74
C PHE A 319 40.50 -17.83 -20.45
N ASN A 320 40.10 -16.55 -20.38
CA ASN A 320 39.43 -16.03 -19.21
C ASN A 320 38.09 -16.75 -18.97
N TYR A 321 37.86 -17.17 -17.72
CA TYR A 321 36.65 -17.89 -17.35
C TYR A 321 35.37 -17.04 -17.45
N HIS A 322 35.49 -15.71 -17.49
CA HIS A 322 34.36 -14.78 -17.50
C HIS A 322 34.11 -14.13 -18.87
N GLU A 323 34.80 -14.61 -19.91
CA GLU A 323 34.63 -14.18 -21.30
C GLU A 323 33.81 -15.22 -22.06
N PHE A 324 32.53 -14.92 -22.23
CA PHE A 324 31.51 -15.81 -22.78
C PHE A 324 30.93 -15.24 -24.07
N SER A 325 30.47 -16.15 -24.92
CA SER A 325 29.56 -15.84 -26.03
C SER A 325 28.19 -16.41 -25.70
N PHE A 326 27.20 -15.54 -25.50
CA PHE A 326 25.86 -15.91 -25.04
C PHE A 326 24.84 -15.91 -26.18
N ASN A 327 23.79 -16.73 -25.99
CA ASN A 327 22.58 -16.80 -26.81
C ASN A 327 22.81 -17.25 -28.24
N LEU A 328 21.70 -17.56 -28.90
CA LEU A 328 21.61 -17.44 -30.33
C LEU A 328 20.18 -17.01 -30.69
N VAL A 329 20.03 -15.81 -31.22
CA VAL A 329 18.74 -15.27 -31.69
C VAL A 329 18.77 -15.19 -33.21
N HIS A 330 17.70 -15.60 -33.89
CA HIS A 330 17.57 -15.40 -35.34
C HIS A 330 16.55 -14.31 -35.64
N LYS A 331 16.97 -13.22 -36.29
CA LYS A 331 16.14 -12.05 -36.64
C LYS A 331 16.62 -11.42 -37.94
N ASP A 332 15.68 -11.07 -38.81
CA ASP A 332 15.92 -10.41 -40.11
C ASP A 332 16.92 -11.13 -41.03
N GLY A 333 16.93 -12.46 -40.99
CA GLY A 333 17.83 -13.30 -41.80
C GLY A 333 19.26 -13.42 -41.24
N TYR A 334 19.51 -12.93 -40.03
CA TYR A 334 20.80 -13.04 -39.36
C TYR A 334 20.67 -13.70 -38.00
N PHE A 335 21.77 -14.32 -37.58
CA PHE A 335 21.96 -14.74 -36.20
C PHE A 335 22.58 -13.60 -35.38
N TRP A 336 22.22 -13.51 -34.10
CA TRP A 336 22.65 -12.47 -33.18
C TRP A 336 23.10 -13.10 -31.87
N ILE A 337 24.25 -12.65 -31.37
CA ILE A 337 24.83 -13.06 -30.10
C ILE A 337 25.32 -11.84 -29.31
N THR A 338 25.58 -12.03 -28.03
CA THR A 338 26.25 -11.04 -27.19
C THR A 338 27.50 -11.65 -26.56
N THR A 339 28.57 -10.86 -26.45
CA THR A 339 29.82 -11.27 -25.81
C THR A 339 30.02 -10.57 -24.48
N SER A 340 30.62 -11.24 -23.49
CA SER A 340 31.00 -10.64 -22.21
C SER A 340 32.47 -10.27 -22.14
N VAL A 341 32.80 -9.31 -21.29
CA VAL A 341 34.18 -8.91 -21.01
C VAL A 341 34.83 -9.84 -19.98
N PRO A 342 36.15 -10.11 -20.10
CA PRO A 342 36.90 -10.90 -19.13
C PRO A 342 37.01 -10.22 -17.75
N LEU A 343 37.11 -11.02 -16.67
CA LEU A 343 37.40 -10.52 -15.32
C LEU A 343 38.89 -10.73 -14.95
N LYS A 344 39.49 -9.85 -14.16
CA LYS A 344 40.87 -10.04 -13.66
C LYS A 344 40.93 -11.13 -12.58
N THR A 345 41.83 -12.11 -12.69
CA THR A 345 42.03 -13.20 -11.70
C THR A 345 43.27 -12.97 -10.81
N GLY A 346 43.14 -13.19 -9.50
CA GLY A 346 44.25 -13.46 -8.56
C GLY A 346 45.03 -12.25 -7.99
N ASP A 347 45.10 -12.18 -6.65
CA ASP A 347 46.06 -11.50 -5.75
C ASP A 347 46.51 -10.04 -5.97
N SER A 348 45.95 -9.32 -6.94
CA SER A 348 46.04 -7.85 -6.94
C SER A 348 44.64 -7.28 -6.76
N ALA A 349 44.41 -6.78 -5.55
CA ALA A 349 43.34 -5.84 -5.27
C ALA A 349 43.17 -4.87 -6.45
N TYR A 350 41.91 -4.62 -6.77
CA TYR A 350 41.49 -3.57 -7.67
C TYR A 350 42.02 -2.23 -7.13
N LEU A 351 43.27 -1.87 -7.43
CA LEU A 351 43.84 -0.59 -7.01
C LEU A 351 43.18 0.50 -7.87
N PRO A 352 42.50 1.49 -7.26
CA PRO A 352 42.02 2.65 -7.98
C PRO A 352 43.18 3.29 -8.76
N GLY A 353 43.05 3.37 -10.08
CA GLY A 353 44.09 3.95 -10.96
C GLY A 353 45.06 2.96 -11.61
N SER A 354 44.94 1.66 -11.39
CA SER A 354 45.68 0.67 -12.19
C SER A 354 44.90 0.34 -13.48
N GLN A 355 45.53 0.61 -14.63
CA GLN A 355 44.98 0.31 -15.95
C GLN A 355 44.69 -1.19 -16.07
N PRO A 356 43.48 -1.59 -16.49
CA PRO A 356 43.26 -2.96 -16.88
C PRO A 356 44.11 -3.24 -18.13
N SER A 357 44.83 -4.36 -18.13
CA SER A 357 45.47 -4.88 -19.34
C SER A 357 44.39 -5.40 -20.30
N TYR A 358 43.70 -4.48 -20.97
CA TYR A 358 42.85 -4.68 -22.13
C TYR A 358 43.66 -4.23 -23.35
N PRO A 359 43.82 -5.08 -24.37
CA PRO A 359 42.67 -5.33 -25.22
C PRO A 359 42.63 -6.75 -25.77
N VAL A 360 41.42 -7.27 -25.93
CA VAL A 360 41.15 -8.07 -27.11
C VAL A 360 40.50 -7.11 -28.10
N PRO A 361 41.26 -6.44 -29.00
CA PRO A 361 40.69 -5.43 -29.88
C PRO A 361 39.57 -6.05 -30.71
N ASN A 362 38.40 -5.43 -30.72
CA ASN A 362 37.25 -5.84 -31.53
C ASN A 362 36.64 -7.22 -31.17
N GLY A 363 36.30 -7.50 -29.89
CA GLY A 363 35.61 -8.76 -29.53
C GLY A 363 34.65 -8.71 -28.33
N PRO A 364 35.13 -8.53 -27.09
CA PRO A 364 34.32 -8.73 -25.87
C PRO A 364 33.33 -7.57 -25.61
N GLY A 365 32.26 -7.82 -24.85
CA GLY A 365 31.33 -6.77 -24.43
C GLY A 365 30.47 -6.15 -25.55
N SER A 366 30.09 -6.95 -26.56
CA SER A 366 29.52 -6.45 -27.81
C SER A 366 28.24 -7.18 -28.25
N LEU A 367 27.39 -6.51 -29.03
CA LEU A 367 26.39 -7.18 -29.86
C LEU A 367 27.06 -7.59 -31.18
N MET A 368 26.88 -8.83 -31.58
CA MET A 368 27.42 -9.35 -32.83
C MET A 368 26.31 -9.90 -33.72
N ARG A 369 26.45 -9.65 -35.01
CA ARG A 369 25.62 -10.20 -36.08
C ARG A 369 26.42 -11.25 -36.84
N ILE A 370 25.78 -12.36 -37.14
CA ILE A 370 26.32 -13.48 -37.93
C ILE A 370 25.47 -13.66 -39.18
N ASP A 371 26.13 -13.66 -40.33
CA ASP A 371 25.53 -13.95 -41.63
C ASP A 371 25.85 -15.41 -41.99
N GLU A 372 24.83 -16.26 -41.97
CA GLU A 372 24.96 -17.68 -42.30
C GLU A 372 25.40 -17.90 -43.75
N ALA A 373 24.82 -17.15 -44.69
CA ALA A 373 25.09 -17.34 -46.11
C ALA A 373 26.49 -16.86 -46.50
N ALA A 374 26.92 -15.73 -45.94
CA ALA A 374 28.25 -15.18 -46.17
C ALA A 374 29.33 -15.84 -45.31
N ARG A 375 28.94 -16.58 -44.26
CA ARG A 375 29.85 -17.17 -43.26
C ARG A 375 30.74 -16.13 -42.57
N THR A 376 30.15 -14.99 -42.24
CA THR A 376 30.86 -13.86 -41.64
C THR A 376 30.17 -13.39 -40.37
N TRP A 377 30.90 -12.62 -39.56
CA TRP A 377 30.37 -11.96 -38.39
C TRP A 377 30.80 -10.48 -38.36
N GLN A 378 30.04 -9.65 -37.65
CA GLN A 378 30.30 -8.23 -37.47
C GLN A 378 29.88 -7.76 -36.08
N ILE A 379 30.71 -6.93 -35.45
CA ILE A 379 30.32 -6.18 -34.24
C ILE A 379 29.38 -5.05 -34.63
N MET A 380 28.23 -5.00 -33.97
CA MET A 380 27.17 -4.06 -34.26
C MET A 380 27.04 -2.98 -33.19
N SER A 381 27.36 -3.28 -31.92
CA SER A 381 27.33 -2.32 -30.81
C SER A 381 28.34 -2.75 -29.73
N SER A 382 28.68 -1.84 -28.81
CA SER A 382 29.70 -2.08 -27.77
C SER A 382 29.26 -1.59 -26.38
N GLY A 383 30.09 -1.82 -25.37
CA GLY A 383 29.85 -1.32 -24.01
C GLY A 383 28.88 -2.14 -23.17
N LEU A 384 28.64 -3.39 -23.55
CA LEU A 384 28.03 -4.40 -22.68
C LEU A 384 29.12 -4.97 -21.76
N ARG A 385 28.75 -5.46 -20.57
CA ARG A 385 29.73 -6.09 -19.66
C ARG A 385 29.57 -7.60 -19.65
N THR A 386 28.44 -8.09 -19.17
CA THR A 386 28.14 -9.52 -19.10
C THR A 386 26.67 -9.71 -19.42
N PRO A 387 26.33 -9.57 -20.72
CA PRO A 387 24.96 -9.65 -21.19
C PRO A 387 24.51 -11.12 -21.28
N ASN A 388 24.20 -11.77 -20.14
CA ASN A 388 23.79 -13.19 -20.05
C ASN A 388 22.40 -13.46 -20.63
N GLY A 389 22.06 -12.85 -21.76
CA GLY A 389 20.75 -12.98 -22.34
C GLY A 389 20.50 -11.95 -23.41
N LEU A 390 20.10 -12.40 -24.59
CA LEU A 390 19.61 -11.62 -25.71
C LEU A 390 18.33 -12.32 -26.15
N GLY A 391 17.25 -11.57 -26.28
CA GLY A 391 15.97 -12.10 -26.70
C GLY A 391 15.21 -11.12 -27.57
N ILE A 392 14.23 -11.66 -28.29
CA ILE A 392 13.25 -10.87 -29.04
C ILE A 392 12.15 -10.49 -28.05
N GLY A 393 12.05 -9.19 -27.78
CA GLY A 393 11.08 -8.63 -26.85
C GLY A 393 9.93 -7.94 -27.56
N MET A 394 9.46 -6.85 -26.96
CA MET A 394 8.35 -6.05 -27.48
C MET A 394 8.68 -5.45 -28.85
N ASP A 395 7.64 -5.32 -29.68
CA ASP A 395 7.70 -4.87 -31.09
C ASP A 395 8.71 -5.63 -31.97
N GLY A 396 9.12 -6.84 -31.56
CA GLY A 396 10.11 -7.64 -32.26
C GLY A 396 11.54 -7.13 -32.11
N GLU A 397 11.82 -6.23 -31.17
CA GLU A 397 13.13 -5.63 -30.95
C GLU A 397 14.06 -6.50 -30.07
N LEU A 398 15.37 -6.23 -30.11
CA LEU A 398 16.37 -6.96 -29.34
C LEU A 398 16.55 -6.36 -27.94
N PHE A 399 16.38 -7.19 -26.90
CA PHE A 399 16.64 -6.81 -25.52
C PHE A 399 17.64 -7.75 -24.88
N GLY A 400 18.49 -7.23 -23.99
CA GLY A 400 19.45 -8.06 -23.25
C GLY A 400 19.61 -7.70 -21.79
N GLY A 401 19.70 -8.73 -20.95
CA GLY A 401 20.01 -8.61 -19.53
C GLY A 401 21.51 -8.56 -19.31
N ASP A 402 21.99 -7.53 -18.60
CA ASP A 402 23.41 -7.22 -18.45
C ASP A 402 23.75 -7.03 -16.96
N ASN A 403 24.78 -7.74 -16.48
CA ASN A 403 25.11 -7.84 -15.06
C ASN A 403 25.95 -6.65 -14.56
N GLN A 404 25.68 -6.20 -13.33
CA GLN A 404 26.44 -5.17 -12.63
C GLN A 404 27.95 -5.48 -12.51
N GLY A 405 28.77 -4.43 -12.51
CA GLY A 405 30.21 -4.50 -12.25
C GLY A 405 30.87 -3.14 -12.48
N CYS A 406 32.12 -3.13 -12.96
CA CYS A 406 32.80 -1.89 -13.31
C CYS A 406 32.01 -1.12 -14.39
N TRP A 407 31.87 0.19 -14.18
CA TRP A 407 31.08 1.12 -15.00
C TRP A 407 29.58 0.78 -15.11
N MET A 408 29.14 -0.27 -14.42
CA MET A 408 27.80 -0.80 -14.44
C MET A 408 27.28 -0.93 -13.00
N PRO A 409 26.76 0.15 -12.42
CA PRO A 409 26.50 0.21 -10.98
C PRO A 409 25.42 -0.77 -10.51
N SER A 410 24.48 -1.14 -11.38
CA SER A 410 23.46 -2.16 -11.12
C SER A 410 23.19 -2.99 -12.37
N SER A 411 22.53 -4.13 -12.20
CA SER A 411 22.07 -4.96 -13.31
C SER A 411 20.98 -4.23 -14.08
N ARG A 412 20.78 -4.58 -15.35
CA ARG A 412 19.87 -3.83 -16.23
C ARG A 412 19.33 -4.67 -17.37
N ILE A 413 18.19 -4.25 -17.92
CA ILE A 413 17.75 -4.65 -19.26
C ILE A 413 18.04 -3.51 -20.23
N ASN A 414 18.82 -3.79 -21.26
CA ASN A 414 19.11 -2.88 -22.36
C ASN A 414 18.19 -3.17 -23.55
N HIS A 415 17.72 -2.11 -24.21
CA HIS A 415 17.23 -2.21 -25.59
C HIS A 415 18.44 -2.08 -26.51
N ILE A 416 18.84 -3.17 -27.18
CA ILE A 416 20.12 -3.26 -27.86
C ILE A 416 19.95 -3.03 -29.36
N ARG A 417 20.66 -2.02 -29.91
CA ARG A 417 20.60 -1.61 -31.31
C ARG A 417 22.01 -1.45 -31.91
N PRO A 418 22.17 -1.68 -33.22
CA PRO A 418 23.40 -1.33 -33.92
C PRO A 418 23.81 0.15 -33.74
N GLY A 419 25.09 0.39 -33.54
CA GLY A 419 25.72 1.71 -33.42
C GLY A 419 25.67 2.34 -32.04
N GLU A 420 24.98 1.74 -31.07
CA GLU A 420 24.88 2.27 -29.70
C GLU A 420 26.01 1.77 -28.78
N PHE A 421 26.28 2.53 -27.71
CA PHE A 421 27.24 2.19 -26.66
C PHE A 421 26.53 2.05 -25.32
N TYR A 422 26.72 0.94 -24.59
CA TYR A 422 25.97 0.67 -23.36
C TYR A 422 26.73 1.01 -22.06
N GLY A 423 27.89 1.65 -22.12
CA GLY A 423 28.48 2.31 -20.95
C GLY A 423 29.54 1.53 -20.17
N HIS A 424 29.73 0.23 -20.42
CA HIS A 424 30.93 -0.44 -19.93
C HIS A 424 32.16 0.08 -20.68
N MET A 425 33.08 0.74 -19.97
CA MET A 425 34.29 1.32 -20.56
C MET A 425 35.47 0.36 -20.47
N GLU A 426 36.06 0.02 -21.62
CA GLU A 426 37.37 -0.63 -21.68
C GLU A 426 38.50 0.38 -21.41
N ASN A 427 38.36 1.61 -21.92
CA ASN A 427 39.26 2.74 -21.67
C ASN A 427 38.46 3.98 -21.21
N PRO A 428 38.76 4.58 -20.04
CA PRO A 428 37.98 5.70 -19.48
C PRO A 428 38.12 7.04 -20.23
N THR A 429 38.91 7.10 -21.30
CA THR A 429 39.07 8.29 -22.15
C THR A 429 38.01 8.41 -23.25
N ASP A 430 37.17 7.39 -23.42
CA ASP A 430 36.12 7.37 -24.45
C ASP A 430 34.97 8.31 -24.05
N ALA A 431 34.87 9.44 -24.73
CA ALA A 431 33.85 10.48 -24.51
C ALA A 431 32.46 10.10 -25.08
N THR A 432 32.23 8.83 -25.43
CA THR A 432 30.98 8.38 -26.07
C THR A 432 29.84 8.36 -25.06
N PRO A 433 28.77 9.17 -25.25
CA PRO A 433 27.59 9.09 -24.40
C PRO A 433 26.98 7.69 -24.49
N TYR A 434 26.75 7.06 -23.34
CA TYR A 434 26.13 5.74 -23.30
C TYR A 434 24.60 5.85 -23.39
N LYS A 435 23.99 4.78 -23.92
CA LYS A 435 22.55 4.61 -23.97
C LYS A 435 22.02 4.21 -22.60
N ALA A 436 21.10 5.01 -22.06
CA ALA A 436 20.42 4.67 -20.81
C ALA A 436 19.69 3.32 -20.95
N PRO A 437 19.70 2.47 -19.91
CA PRO A 437 18.98 1.20 -19.97
C PRO A 437 17.47 1.42 -20.07
N ALA A 438 16.79 0.44 -20.64
CA ALA A 438 15.33 0.40 -20.59
C ALA A 438 14.85 0.15 -19.16
N LEU A 439 15.57 -0.68 -18.41
CA LEU A 439 15.31 -0.94 -16.99
C LEU A 439 16.61 -1.02 -16.21
N TRP A 440 16.68 -0.29 -15.10
CA TRP A 440 17.54 -0.63 -13.98
C TRP A 440 16.90 -1.75 -13.17
N LEU A 441 17.72 -2.71 -12.76
CA LEU A 441 17.33 -3.83 -11.91
C LEU A 441 18.14 -3.75 -10.62
N PRO A 442 17.55 -3.24 -9.52
CA PRO A 442 18.26 -3.06 -8.27
C PRO A 442 18.85 -4.36 -7.72
N HIS A 443 20.18 -4.33 -7.62
CA HIS A 443 20.98 -5.45 -7.13
C HIS A 443 20.67 -5.77 -5.66
N GLY A 444 20.47 -7.05 -5.37
CA GLY A 444 20.08 -7.58 -4.05
C GLY A 444 18.59 -7.44 -3.73
N GLU A 445 17.78 -6.84 -4.60
CA GLU A 445 16.35 -6.63 -4.36
C GLU A 445 15.47 -7.36 -5.39
N ILE A 446 15.85 -7.31 -6.67
CA ILE A 446 15.08 -7.96 -7.74
C ILE A 446 15.93 -8.78 -8.71
N SER A 447 17.19 -8.40 -8.93
CA SER A 447 18.03 -9.07 -9.92
C SER A 447 19.52 -8.86 -9.65
N ASN A 448 20.25 -9.98 -9.69
CA ASN A 448 21.70 -10.02 -9.53
C ASN A 448 22.41 -10.47 -10.81
N SER A 449 21.80 -11.36 -11.60
CA SER A 449 22.34 -11.88 -12.85
C SER A 449 21.16 -12.16 -13.81
N PRO A 450 20.61 -11.09 -14.44
CA PRO A 450 19.46 -11.20 -15.32
C PRO A 450 19.83 -11.96 -16.59
N ALA A 451 18.98 -12.90 -16.98
CA ALA A 451 19.14 -13.67 -18.20
C ALA A 451 18.29 -13.13 -19.37
N GLN A 452 18.06 -13.94 -20.40
CA GLN A 452 17.36 -13.52 -21.61
C GLN A 452 15.91 -13.06 -21.33
N PRO A 453 15.52 -11.86 -21.82
CA PRO A 453 14.12 -11.48 -21.88
C PRO A 453 13.36 -12.29 -22.92
N VAL A 454 12.15 -12.75 -22.59
CA VAL A 454 11.23 -13.45 -23.50
C VAL A 454 9.86 -12.80 -23.45
N LEU A 455 9.21 -12.63 -24.61
CA LEU A 455 7.84 -12.10 -24.68
C LEU A 455 6.84 -13.11 -24.10
N ILE A 456 5.79 -12.62 -23.44
CA ILE A 456 4.65 -13.42 -22.99
C ILE A 456 3.64 -13.52 -24.15
N PRO A 457 3.38 -14.73 -24.69
CA PRO A 457 2.59 -14.89 -25.91
C PRO A 457 1.08 -14.87 -25.68
N SER A 458 0.61 -15.14 -24.45
CA SER A 458 -0.82 -15.26 -24.15
C SER A 458 -1.12 -15.00 -22.66
N GLY A 459 -2.41 -14.84 -22.33
CA GLY A 459 -2.90 -14.60 -20.97
C GLY A 459 -2.94 -13.13 -20.57
N ALA A 460 -3.10 -12.88 -19.27
CA ALA A 460 -3.35 -11.53 -18.72
C ALA A 460 -2.21 -10.52 -18.98
N TYR A 461 -0.99 -11.01 -19.23
CA TYR A 461 0.20 -10.19 -19.45
C TYR A 461 0.72 -10.27 -20.89
N THR A 462 -0.13 -10.64 -21.85
CA THR A 462 0.25 -10.75 -23.26
C THR A 462 0.96 -9.47 -23.72
N GLY A 463 2.11 -9.65 -24.38
CA GLY A 463 2.93 -8.54 -24.87
C GLY A 463 3.88 -7.94 -23.83
N GLN A 464 3.80 -8.31 -22.56
CA GLN A 464 4.85 -8.03 -21.57
C GLN A 464 6.01 -9.04 -21.72
N MET A 465 7.09 -8.86 -20.96
CA MET A 465 8.25 -9.76 -20.99
C MET A 465 8.47 -10.47 -19.65
N LEU A 466 9.16 -11.60 -19.70
CA LEU A 466 9.75 -12.29 -18.55
C LEU A 466 11.26 -12.33 -18.74
N PHE A 467 12.04 -12.33 -17.66
CA PHE A 467 13.44 -12.73 -17.71
C PHE A 467 13.77 -13.61 -16.51
N ALA A 468 14.68 -14.55 -16.73
CA ALA A 468 15.16 -15.46 -15.69
C ALA A 468 16.23 -14.80 -14.82
N GLU A 469 16.35 -15.26 -13.58
CA GLU A 469 17.36 -14.79 -12.63
C GLU A 469 18.25 -15.94 -12.16
N LEU A 470 19.55 -15.82 -12.43
CA LEU A 470 20.51 -16.89 -12.15
C LEU A 470 20.95 -16.93 -10.68
N THR A 471 21.05 -15.79 -10.01
CA THR A 471 21.72 -15.73 -8.69
C THR A 471 20.82 -15.16 -7.61
N HIS A 472 19.96 -14.20 -7.97
CA HIS A 472 18.83 -13.83 -7.13
C HIS A 472 17.69 -14.84 -7.23
N GLY A 473 17.73 -15.76 -8.20
CA GLY A 473 16.78 -16.86 -8.40
C GLY A 473 15.45 -16.46 -9.03
N GLY A 474 14.72 -17.44 -9.56
CA GLY A 474 13.37 -17.23 -10.06
C GLY A 474 13.26 -16.63 -11.47
N ILE A 475 12.11 -16.02 -11.74
CA ILE A 475 11.76 -15.32 -12.98
C ILE A 475 11.03 -14.03 -12.57
N ASN A 476 11.34 -12.94 -13.25
CA ASN A 476 10.74 -11.62 -13.05
C ASN A 476 9.89 -11.21 -14.25
N ARG A 477 8.88 -10.38 -14.03
CA ARG A 477 7.99 -9.83 -15.08
C ARG A 477 8.33 -8.38 -15.36
N VAL A 478 8.22 -7.99 -16.63
CA VAL A 478 8.57 -6.68 -17.14
C VAL A 478 7.42 -6.09 -17.93
N PHE A 479 6.97 -4.91 -17.50
CA PHE A 479 6.17 -4.00 -18.30
C PHE A 479 7.08 -2.91 -18.89
N MET A 480 6.92 -2.57 -20.17
CA MET A 480 7.52 -1.34 -20.70
C MET A 480 6.54 -0.54 -21.56
N GLU A 481 6.92 0.70 -21.82
CA GLU A 481 6.26 1.62 -22.73
C GLU A 481 7.31 2.42 -23.51
N LYS A 482 6.90 2.96 -24.67
CA LYS A 482 7.74 3.89 -25.45
C LYS A 482 7.41 5.33 -25.07
N ILE A 483 8.36 6.04 -24.48
CA ILE A 483 8.30 7.49 -24.28
C ILE A 483 9.32 8.14 -25.19
N LYS A 484 8.86 9.02 -26.08
CA LYS A 484 9.72 9.76 -27.02
C LYS A 484 10.65 8.85 -27.85
N GLY A 485 10.12 7.70 -28.27
CA GLY A 485 10.82 6.71 -29.10
C GLY A 485 11.74 5.75 -28.35
N GLU A 486 11.87 5.90 -27.03
CA GLU A 486 12.74 5.07 -26.19
C GLU A 486 11.93 4.24 -25.21
N TYR A 487 12.37 2.99 -24.99
CA TYR A 487 11.73 2.11 -24.01
C TYR A 487 12.16 2.48 -22.60
N GLN A 488 11.18 2.45 -21.70
CA GLN A 488 11.36 2.47 -20.26
C GLN A 488 10.18 1.77 -19.60
N GLY A 489 10.26 1.39 -18.32
CA GLY A 489 9.15 0.66 -17.72
C GLY A 489 9.38 0.20 -16.30
N ALA A 490 8.61 -0.79 -15.86
CA ALA A 490 8.67 -1.38 -14.54
C ALA A 490 9.00 -2.87 -14.57
N VAL A 491 9.76 -3.30 -13.56
CA VAL A 491 10.00 -4.71 -13.25
C VAL A 491 9.26 -5.10 -11.96
N PHE A 492 8.73 -6.32 -11.94
CA PHE A 492 7.97 -6.92 -10.87
C PHE A 492 8.53 -8.31 -10.55
N GLN A 493 8.51 -8.69 -9.26
CA GLN A 493 8.71 -10.08 -8.89
C GLN A 493 7.58 -10.93 -9.48
N PHE A 494 7.88 -12.15 -9.94
CA PHE A 494 6.89 -13.01 -10.57
C PHE A 494 6.88 -14.44 -9.99
N THR A 495 8.01 -15.15 -9.97
CA THR A 495 8.08 -16.48 -9.35
C THR A 495 9.48 -16.80 -8.83
N GLN A 496 9.60 -17.49 -7.69
CA GLN A 496 10.89 -17.80 -7.06
C GLN A 496 11.05 -19.29 -6.68
N GLY A 497 9.96 -20.03 -6.49
CA GLY A 497 9.91 -21.42 -6.01
C GLY A 497 10.47 -22.50 -6.95
N LEU A 498 11.54 -22.18 -7.68
CA LEU A 498 12.24 -23.04 -8.63
C LEU A 498 13.49 -23.67 -7.98
N GLU A 499 13.97 -24.76 -8.57
CA GLU A 499 14.97 -25.63 -7.94
C GLU A 499 16.39 -25.03 -7.91
N THR A 500 16.69 -24.10 -8.81
CA THR A 500 18.01 -23.46 -8.97
C THR A 500 17.82 -22.08 -9.63
N GLY A 501 18.94 -21.43 -9.95
CA GLY A 501 18.99 -20.17 -10.68
C GLY A 501 18.64 -20.41 -12.14
N MET A 502 17.72 -19.61 -12.69
CA MET A 502 17.28 -19.80 -14.06
C MET A 502 18.18 -19.06 -15.03
N ASN A 503 18.54 -19.71 -16.13
CA ASN A 503 19.41 -19.16 -17.17
C ASN A 503 18.71 -19.03 -18.52
N ARG A 504 17.84 -19.97 -18.87
CA ARG A 504 17.18 -19.98 -20.19
C ARG A 504 15.68 -20.22 -20.03
N LEU A 505 14.91 -19.51 -20.84
CA LEU A 505 13.45 -19.59 -20.87
C LEU A 505 13.01 -19.89 -22.30
N ALA A 506 12.11 -20.85 -22.49
CA ALA A 506 11.53 -21.14 -23.79
C ALA A 506 10.03 -21.45 -23.64
N TRP A 507 9.20 -20.82 -24.47
CA TRP A 507 7.79 -21.21 -24.57
C TRP A 507 7.69 -22.46 -25.44
N GLY A 508 7.08 -23.51 -24.89
CA GLY A 508 6.82 -24.75 -25.60
C GLY A 508 5.58 -24.66 -26.50
N PRO A 509 5.45 -25.57 -27.48
CA PRO A 509 4.27 -25.65 -28.35
C PRO A 509 2.98 -26.00 -27.59
N ASP A 510 3.09 -26.48 -26.35
CA ASP A 510 1.97 -26.76 -25.45
C ASP A 510 1.51 -25.53 -24.64
N GLY A 511 2.09 -24.35 -24.91
CA GLY A 511 1.79 -23.10 -24.20
C GLY A 511 2.44 -22.96 -22.82
N SER A 512 3.28 -23.92 -22.41
CA SER A 512 3.98 -23.85 -21.12
C SER A 512 5.32 -23.14 -21.23
N LEU A 513 5.78 -22.55 -20.12
CA LEU A 513 7.10 -21.94 -20.03
C LEU A 513 8.10 -22.94 -19.47
N TYR A 514 9.11 -23.29 -20.25
CA TYR A 514 10.22 -24.15 -19.86
C TYR A 514 11.37 -23.31 -19.32
N ALA A 515 11.88 -23.69 -18.16
CA ALA A 515 12.89 -22.95 -17.42
C ALA A 515 14.09 -23.86 -17.15
N GLY A 516 15.22 -23.50 -17.78
CA GLY A 516 16.49 -24.20 -17.71
C GLY A 516 17.42 -23.51 -16.74
N GLY A 517 17.89 -24.26 -15.75
CA GLY A 517 18.72 -23.78 -14.66
C GLY A 517 20.21 -24.00 -14.87
N LEU A 518 21.02 -23.08 -14.37
CA LEU A 518 22.48 -23.13 -14.43
C LEU A 518 23.06 -22.61 -13.11
N GLY A 519 24.24 -23.08 -12.76
CA GLY A 519 25.02 -22.48 -11.68
C GLY A 519 26.43 -23.05 -11.57
N ALA A 520 27.21 -22.45 -10.68
CA ALA A 520 28.55 -22.85 -10.30
C ALA A 520 28.75 -22.66 -8.78
N ALA A 521 29.95 -22.99 -8.29
CA ALA A 521 30.32 -22.76 -6.89
C ALA A 521 30.34 -21.26 -6.53
N GLY A 522 30.51 -20.94 -5.25
CA GLY A 522 30.49 -19.56 -4.76
C GLY A 522 29.10 -18.93 -4.83
N ASN A 523 29.00 -17.73 -5.41
CA ASN A 523 27.75 -16.96 -5.51
C ASN A 523 27.01 -17.13 -6.86
N TRP A 524 27.48 -18.02 -7.74
CA TRP A 524 26.85 -18.33 -9.03
C TRP A 524 25.81 -19.45 -8.91
N ASN A 525 25.08 -19.51 -7.81
CA ASN A 525 24.02 -20.48 -7.63
C ASN A 525 22.88 -19.86 -6.84
N TRP A 526 21.73 -20.52 -6.95
CA TRP A 526 20.58 -20.27 -6.12
C TRP A 526 20.40 -21.49 -5.21
N ASN A 527 20.32 -21.24 -3.91
CA ASN A 527 20.10 -22.27 -2.89
C ASN A 527 21.07 -23.46 -2.97
N GLY A 528 22.34 -23.21 -3.33
CA GLY A 528 23.38 -24.25 -3.38
C GLY A 528 23.23 -25.25 -4.53
N LYS A 529 22.23 -25.07 -5.41
CA LYS A 529 21.99 -25.96 -6.56
C LYS A 529 22.54 -25.35 -7.83
N THR A 530 23.27 -26.14 -8.63
CA THR A 530 23.97 -25.69 -9.85
C THR A 530 23.36 -26.19 -11.16
N PHE A 531 22.24 -26.91 -11.10
CA PHE A 531 21.57 -27.52 -12.25
C PHE A 531 20.06 -27.52 -12.05
N GLY A 532 19.30 -27.51 -13.15
CA GLY A 532 17.85 -27.64 -13.09
C GLY A 532 17.15 -27.56 -14.43
N LEU A 533 15.95 -28.12 -14.48
CA LEU A 533 15.08 -28.07 -15.64
C LEU A 533 13.63 -28.32 -15.20
N GLN A 534 12.80 -27.28 -15.30
CA GLN A 534 11.41 -27.29 -14.83
C GLN A 534 10.47 -26.66 -15.85
N LYS A 535 9.18 -26.96 -15.72
CA LYS A 535 8.12 -26.43 -16.59
C LYS A 535 7.05 -25.74 -15.74
N LEU A 536 6.62 -24.57 -16.18
CA LEU A 536 5.52 -23.79 -15.61
C LEU A 536 4.34 -23.84 -16.58
N GLN A 537 3.30 -24.58 -16.21
CA GLN A 537 2.11 -24.77 -17.04
C GLN A 537 1.01 -23.78 -16.61
N PRO A 538 0.53 -22.88 -17.50
CA PRO A 538 -0.59 -21.99 -17.18
C PRO A 538 -1.81 -22.78 -16.72
N ASN A 539 -2.47 -22.33 -15.66
CA ASN A 539 -3.64 -23.00 -15.08
C ASN A 539 -4.96 -22.23 -15.28
N GLY A 540 -4.91 -21.03 -15.87
CA GLY A 540 -6.07 -20.18 -16.13
C GLY A 540 -6.50 -19.29 -14.96
N ASN A 541 -5.84 -19.38 -13.79
CA ASN A 541 -6.14 -18.53 -12.65
C ASN A 541 -5.67 -17.09 -12.89
N THR A 542 -6.48 -16.11 -12.48
CA THR A 542 -6.08 -14.70 -12.44
C THR A 542 -5.55 -14.37 -11.06
N THR A 543 -4.24 -14.14 -10.96
CA THR A 543 -3.58 -13.66 -9.74
C THR A 543 -3.88 -12.17 -9.53
N PHE A 544 -4.16 -11.75 -8.29
CA PHE A 544 -4.24 -10.33 -7.93
C PHE A 544 -2.83 -9.72 -7.83
N GLU A 545 -2.52 -8.71 -8.63
CA GLU A 545 -1.23 -7.99 -8.60
C GLU A 545 -1.25 -6.73 -9.48
N ILE A 546 -0.15 -5.97 -9.46
CA ILE A 546 0.05 -4.81 -10.36
C ILE A 546 0.19 -5.33 -11.80
N HIS A 547 -0.74 -5.02 -12.69
CA HIS A 547 -0.64 -5.33 -14.11
C HIS A 547 0.40 -4.46 -14.83
N SER A 548 0.35 -3.14 -14.65
CA SER A 548 1.27 -2.19 -15.31
C SER A 548 1.43 -0.89 -14.53
N ILE A 549 2.51 -0.14 -14.81
CA ILE A 549 2.75 1.21 -14.29
C ILE A 549 3.14 2.09 -15.47
N ARG A 550 2.37 3.15 -15.77
CA ARG A 550 2.58 4.04 -16.91
C ARG A 550 2.95 5.45 -16.50
N SER A 551 3.94 6.04 -17.14
CA SER A 551 4.36 7.41 -16.87
C SER A 551 3.34 8.45 -17.35
N ARG A 552 3.20 9.51 -16.55
CA ARG A 552 2.54 10.77 -16.91
C ARG A 552 3.50 11.94 -16.68
N ALA A 553 3.17 13.10 -17.24
CA ALA A 553 3.94 14.33 -17.08
C ALA A 553 4.04 14.76 -15.60
N ASP A 554 3.02 14.41 -14.82
CA ASP A 554 2.76 14.83 -13.44
C ASP A 554 2.62 13.65 -12.47
N GLY A 555 2.84 12.41 -12.90
CA GLY A 555 2.55 11.24 -12.06
C GLY A 555 2.72 9.89 -12.75
N PHE A 556 1.96 8.91 -12.27
CA PHE A 556 1.88 7.57 -12.83
C PHE A 556 0.44 7.04 -12.84
N ILE A 557 0.13 6.16 -13.79
CA ILE A 557 -1.05 5.29 -13.72
C ILE A 557 -0.61 3.89 -13.33
N VAL A 558 -1.10 3.37 -12.21
CA VAL A 558 -0.93 2.00 -11.75
C VAL A 558 -2.18 1.21 -12.11
N GLU A 559 -2.04 0.13 -12.87
CA GLU A 559 -3.12 -0.77 -13.23
C GLU A 559 -2.99 -2.10 -12.50
N PHE A 560 -4.11 -2.70 -12.09
CA PHE A 560 -4.21 -3.96 -11.36
C PHE A 560 -4.96 -5.01 -12.19
N THR A 561 -4.64 -6.28 -11.98
CA THR A 561 -5.31 -7.41 -12.65
C THR A 561 -6.76 -7.61 -12.19
N GLN A 562 -7.10 -7.11 -11.00
CA GLN A 562 -8.43 -7.20 -10.40
C GLN A 562 -8.78 -5.88 -9.69
N PRO A 563 -10.07 -5.57 -9.47
CA PRO A 563 -10.49 -4.34 -8.80
C PRO A 563 -9.95 -4.24 -7.37
N VAL A 564 -9.57 -3.02 -6.98
CA VAL A 564 -9.12 -2.69 -5.62
C VAL A 564 -10.21 -1.86 -4.92
N PRO A 565 -10.57 -2.14 -3.66
CA PRO A 565 -11.53 -1.32 -2.93
C PRO A 565 -11.13 0.16 -2.95
N PHE A 566 -12.09 1.05 -3.18
CA PHE A 566 -11.82 2.48 -3.32
C PHE A 566 -11.09 3.02 -2.07
N SER A 567 -11.53 2.63 -0.87
CA SER A 567 -10.91 3.00 0.40
C SER A 567 -9.44 2.61 0.55
N VAL A 568 -8.98 1.61 -0.21
CA VAL A 568 -7.58 1.18 -0.21
C VAL A 568 -6.79 1.95 -1.26
N CYS A 569 -7.29 1.99 -2.49
CA CYS A 569 -6.56 2.57 -3.61
C CYS A 569 -6.60 4.10 -3.66
N SER A 570 -7.54 4.75 -2.96
CA SER A 570 -7.62 6.21 -2.84
C SER A 570 -6.85 6.78 -1.64
N ASP A 571 -6.27 5.94 -0.79
CA ASP A 571 -5.52 6.40 0.39
C ASP A 571 -4.04 6.62 0.03
N PRO A 572 -3.53 7.86 0.04
CA PRO A 572 -2.13 8.13 -0.25
C PRO A 572 -1.15 7.46 0.73
N ALA A 573 -1.58 7.14 1.96
CA ALA A 573 -0.73 6.43 2.93
C ALA A 573 -0.42 4.99 2.50
N ASN A 574 -1.24 4.41 1.62
CA ASN A 574 -1.04 3.07 1.08
C ASN A 574 0.01 3.01 -0.04
N TYR A 575 0.58 4.16 -0.46
CA TYR A 575 1.62 4.22 -1.48
C TYR A 575 2.93 4.76 -0.89
N GLN A 576 3.95 3.91 -0.83
CA GLN A 576 5.30 4.36 -0.54
C GLN A 576 6.08 4.49 -1.86
N ILE A 577 6.47 5.73 -2.18
CA ILE A 577 7.20 6.06 -3.40
C ILE A 577 8.56 6.64 -3.06
N GLN A 578 9.61 6.14 -3.69
CA GLN A 578 10.96 6.68 -3.58
C GLN A 578 11.61 6.84 -4.96
N GLN A 579 12.48 7.84 -5.11
CA GLN A 579 13.33 7.99 -6.29
C GLN A 579 14.81 7.99 -5.93
N TYR A 580 15.62 7.37 -6.79
CA TYR A 580 17.08 7.36 -6.71
C TYR A 580 17.72 7.22 -8.10
N SER A 581 19.03 7.42 -8.19
CA SER A 581 19.84 7.18 -9.39
C SER A 581 21.03 6.28 -9.07
N TYR A 582 21.78 5.93 -10.11
CA TYR A 582 23.08 5.27 -9.99
C TYR A 582 24.17 6.10 -10.68
N ASN A 583 25.39 6.02 -10.16
CA ASN A 583 26.57 6.64 -10.76
C ASN A 583 27.52 5.56 -11.28
N PRO A 584 27.82 5.50 -12.59
CA PRO A 584 28.86 4.65 -13.12
C PRO A 584 30.23 5.02 -12.54
N THR A 585 30.96 4.03 -12.03
CA THR A 585 32.33 4.21 -11.54
C THR A 585 33.18 3.04 -11.96
N ILE A 586 34.50 3.20 -11.94
CA ILE A 586 35.42 2.08 -12.21
C ILE A 586 35.26 0.96 -11.17
N SER A 587 34.80 1.25 -9.96
CA SER A 587 34.58 0.24 -8.91
C SER A 587 33.50 -0.76 -9.31
N TYR A 588 33.60 -1.97 -8.77
CA TYR A 588 32.60 -3.00 -9.03
C TYR A 588 31.25 -2.64 -8.38
N GLY A 589 30.21 -2.50 -9.21
CA GLY A 589 28.87 -2.14 -8.75
C GLY A 589 28.77 -0.69 -8.25
N GLY A 590 27.62 -0.31 -7.72
CA GLY A 590 27.40 1.04 -7.19
C GLY A 590 26.15 1.13 -6.32
N ALA A 591 26.26 1.93 -5.25
CA ALA A 591 25.13 2.20 -4.37
C ALA A 591 24.05 3.02 -5.09
N LYS A 592 22.82 2.92 -4.58
CA LYS A 592 21.76 3.89 -4.88
C LYS A 592 22.18 5.27 -4.39
N VAL A 593 22.00 6.30 -5.21
CA VAL A 593 22.38 7.68 -4.91
C VAL A 593 21.14 8.57 -4.88
N GLY A 594 21.06 9.44 -3.86
CA GLY A 594 20.00 10.44 -3.75
C GLY A 594 18.61 9.83 -3.55
N ILE A 595 18.51 8.83 -2.66
CA ILE A 595 17.23 8.23 -2.27
C ILE A 595 16.37 9.32 -1.63
N THR A 596 15.22 9.59 -2.24
CA THR A 596 14.28 10.61 -1.79
C THR A 596 12.86 10.07 -1.84
N SER A 597 12.12 10.20 -0.74
CA SER A 597 10.68 9.90 -0.72
C SER A 597 9.91 10.89 -1.59
N ARG A 598 8.86 10.41 -2.26
CA ARG A 598 7.94 11.22 -3.05
C ARG A 598 6.55 11.15 -2.45
N THR A 599 5.92 12.29 -2.29
CA THR A 599 4.56 12.40 -1.78
C THR A 599 3.57 12.31 -2.93
N VAL A 600 2.59 11.42 -2.81
CA VAL A 600 1.40 11.41 -3.66
C VAL A 600 0.51 12.56 -3.20
N THR A 601 0.29 13.55 -4.06
CA THR A 601 -0.48 14.77 -3.71
C THR A 601 -1.96 14.67 -4.05
N ASP A 602 -2.30 13.80 -5.01
CA ASP A 602 -3.68 13.55 -5.43
C ASP A 602 -3.80 12.16 -6.05
N ILE A 603 -5.00 11.58 -6.01
CA ILE A 603 -5.29 10.23 -6.52
C ILE A 603 -6.58 10.23 -7.35
N GLY A 604 -6.51 9.73 -8.58
CA GLY A 604 -7.67 9.46 -9.41
C GLY A 604 -7.90 7.96 -9.59
N VAL A 605 -9.11 7.46 -9.36
CA VAL A 605 -9.43 6.02 -9.51
C VAL A 605 -10.36 5.83 -10.71
N SER A 606 -10.16 4.77 -11.50
CA SER A 606 -11.04 4.42 -12.61
C SER A 606 -12.36 3.81 -12.16
N GLN A 607 -13.38 3.87 -13.01
CA GLN A 607 -14.71 3.32 -12.72
C GLN A 607 -14.69 1.82 -12.34
N ASP A 608 -13.83 1.02 -12.98
CA ASP A 608 -13.67 -0.41 -12.67
C ASP A 608 -12.74 -0.69 -11.48
N ARG A 609 -12.19 0.36 -10.86
CA ARG A 609 -11.22 0.34 -9.75
C ARG A 609 -9.96 -0.50 -10.04
N ARG A 610 -9.64 -0.70 -11.31
CA ARG A 610 -8.41 -1.39 -11.75
C ARG A 610 -7.29 -0.44 -12.09
N LYS A 611 -7.56 0.86 -12.29
CA LYS A 611 -6.53 1.86 -12.58
C LYS A 611 -6.57 2.96 -11.54
N VAL A 612 -5.39 3.38 -11.12
CA VAL A 612 -5.18 4.48 -10.20
C VAL A 612 -4.13 5.42 -10.77
N PHE A 613 -4.49 6.68 -10.93
CA PHE A 613 -3.58 7.75 -11.23
C PHE A 613 -3.06 8.34 -9.93
N LEU A 614 -1.74 8.35 -9.76
CA LEU A 614 -1.03 8.95 -8.63
C LEU A 614 -0.38 10.24 -9.12
N SER A 615 -0.88 11.39 -8.64
CA SER A 615 -0.26 12.69 -8.90
C SER A 615 0.97 12.86 -8.02
N ILE A 616 2.12 13.06 -8.64
CA ILE A 616 3.42 13.22 -7.98
C ILE A 616 4.21 14.33 -8.71
N PRO A 617 3.88 15.61 -8.48
CA PRO A 617 4.51 16.74 -9.18
C PRO A 617 6.03 16.82 -8.99
N SER A 618 6.54 16.23 -7.89
CA SER A 618 7.97 16.22 -7.52
C SER A 618 8.82 15.18 -8.25
N LEU A 619 8.26 14.43 -9.22
CA LEU A 619 9.01 13.44 -9.99
C LEU A 619 10.17 14.06 -10.78
N GLN A 620 11.26 13.32 -10.89
CA GLN A 620 12.44 13.69 -11.68
C GLN A 620 12.76 12.63 -12.73
N ASN A 621 13.17 13.08 -13.92
CA ASN A 621 13.70 12.25 -15.00
C ASN A 621 15.09 11.69 -14.63
N GLY A 622 15.49 10.61 -15.30
CA GLY A 622 16.78 9.94 -15.09
C GLY A 622 16.89 9.20 -13.76
N LYS A 623 15.75 8.75 -13.20
CA LYS A 623 15.67 8.13 -11.88
C LYS A 623 14.94 6.79 -11.95
N VAL A 624 15.26 5.88 -11.02
CA VAL A 624 14.40 4.75 -10.70
C VAL A 624 13.37 5.23 -9.68
N THR A 625 12.10 4.94 -9.93
CA THR A 625 10.98 5.16 -9.02
C THR A 625 10.57 3.80 -8.45
N TYR A 626 10.81 3.62 -7.15
CA TYR A 626 10.37 2.45 -6.40
C TYR A 626 8.95 2.67 -5.87
N PHE A 627 8.11 1.66 -6.04
CA PHE A 627 6.74 1.59 -5.54
C PHE A 627 6.65 0.46 -4.53
N ARG A 628 6.03 0.73 -3.38
CA ARG A 628 5.56 -0.29 -2.45
C ARG A 628 4.12 0.00 -2.05
N LEU A 629 3.27 -0.99 -2.26
CA LEU A 629 1.86 -0.97 -1.90
C LEU A 629 1.68 -1.47 -0.46
N LYS A 630 1.02 -0.68 0.39
CA LYS A 630 0.73 -1.03 1.78
C LYS A 630 -0.76 -1.30 1.96
N ASN A 631 -1.10 -2.33 2.73
CA ASN A 631 -2.50 -2.70 3.04
C ASN A 631 -3.37 -3.01 1.80
N PHE A 632 -2.75 -3.35 0.66
CA PHE A 632 -3.50 -3.65 -0.55
C PHE A 632 -4.17 -5.01 -0.48
N VAL A 633 -5.47 -5.03 -0.76
CA VAL A 633 -6.27 -6.23 -1.00
C VAL A 633 -7.25 -5.98 -2.14
N ASN A 634 -7.71 -7.03 -2.82
CA ASN A 634 -8.83 -6.92 -3.76
C ASN A 634 -10.19 -6.96 -3.04
N ASP A 635 -11.28 -6.93 -3.79
CA ASP A 635 -12.66 -7.04 -3.26
C ASP A 635 -12.95 -8.32 -2.45
N HIS A 636 -12.09 -9.34 -2.55
CA HIS A 636 -12.18 -10.60 -1.84
C HIS A 636 -11.19 -10.70 -0.66
N ALA A 637 -10.63 -9.57 -0.23
CA ALA A 637 -9.62 -9.50 0.82
C ALA A 637 -8.33 -10.31 0.54
N ILE A 638 -8.04 -10.57 -0.73
CA ILE A 638 -6.81 -11.26 -1.17
C ILE A 638 -5.73 -10.20 -1.38
N ALA A 639 -4.57 -10.36 -0.73
CA ALA A 639 -3.40 -9.50 -0.91
C ALA A 639 -2.74 -9.73 -2.29
N PRO A 640 -2.07 -8.71 -2.87
CA PRO A 640 -1.41 -8.89 -4.15
C PRO A 640 -0.23 -9.86 -4.01
N TRP A 641 0.04 -10.62 -5.07
CA TRP A 641 1.13 -11.59 -5.09
C TRP A 641 2.51 -10.95 -4.89
N ALA A 642 2.70 -9.74 -5.41
CA ALA A 642 3.83 -8.87 -5.12
C ALA A 642 3.33 -7.43 -4.90
N THR A 643 3.85 -6.74 -3.88
CA THR A 643 3.48 -5.35 -3.55
C THR A 643 4.46 -4.32 -4.11
N GLU A 644 5.57 -4.77 -4.68
CA GLU A 644 6.70 -3.91 -5.09
C GLU A 644 6.87 -3.82 -6.61
N ALA A 645 7.32 -2.66 -7.06
CA ALA A 645 7.74 -2.45 -8.44
C ALA A 645 8.87 -1.42 -8.53
N TRP A 646 9.74 -1.59 -9.52
CA TRP A 646 10.83 -0.65 -9.80
C TRP A 646 10.67 -0.11 -11.21
N TYR A 647 10.23 1.15 -11.34
CA TYR A 647 10.05 1.82 -12.62
C TYR A 647 11.31 2.63 -12.97
N THR A 648 11.90 2.41 -14.14
CA THR A 648 12.97 3.27 -14.68
C THR A 648 12.36 4.44 -15.43
N LEU A 649 12.46 5.65 -14.86
CA LEU A 649 11.92 6.88 -15.42
C LEU A 649 13.05 7.68 -16.10
N ASN A 650 13.40 7.30 -17.33
CA ASN A 650 14.36 8.05 -18.14
C ASN A 650 13.77 9.41 -18.53
N GLN A 651 12.54 9.42 -19.06
CA GLN A 651 11.81 10.64 -19.41
C GLN A 651 10.32 10.49 -19.06
N ARG A 652 9.71 11.54 -18.52
CA ARG A 652 8.25 11.59 -18.35
C ARG A 652 7.52 11.69 -19.70
N SER A 653 6.34 11.08 -19.75
CA SER A 653 5.37 11.30 -20.81
C SER A 653 5.00 12.79 -20.93
N ASP A 654 4.61 13.22 -22.13
CA ASP A 654 4.08 14.58 -22.34
C ASP A 654 2.60 14.70 -21.90
N SER A 655 1.91 13.57 -21.73
CA SER A 655 0.52 13.54 -21.26
C SER A 655 0.46 13.64 -19.73
N ALA A 656 -0.26 14.63 -19.22
CA ALA A 656 -0.57 14.79 -17.79
C ALA A 656 -1.88 14.09 -17.41
N GLY A 657 -2.05 13.80 -16.13
CA GLY A 657 -3.30 13.29 -15.58
C GLY A 657 -3.65 11.85 -15.95
N PRO A 658 -4.84 11.39 -15.53
CA PRO A 658 -5.37 10.08 -15.89
C PRO A 658 -5.78 10.04 -17.37
N ASP A 659 -5.66 8.86 -18.00
CA ASP A 659 -6.22 8.58 -19.34
C ASP A 659 -7.60 7.92 -19.28
N PHE A 660 -8.23 8.00 -18.12
CA PHE A 660 -9.55 7.47 -17.81
C PHE A 660 -10.36 8.53 -17.08
N THR A 661 -11.68 8.36 -17.06
CA THR A 661 -12.55 9.20 -16.24
C THR A 661 -12.30 8.87 -14.77
N VAL A 662 -11.76 9.85 -14.03
CA VAL A 662 -11.65 9.74 -12.58
C VAL A 662 -13.04 9.73 -11.99
N VAL A 663 -13.33 8.71 -11.21
CA VAL A 663 -14.49 8.69 -10.36
C VAL A 663 -14.04 9.06 -8.95
N ASN A 664 -14.68 10.05 -8.36
CA ASN A 664 -14.87 10.03 -6.90
C ASN A 664 -15.73 8.80 -6.60
N PRO A 665 -15.68 8.18 -5.40
CA PRO A 665 -16.54 7.06 -5.12
C PRO A 665 -17.98 7.52 -5.42
N PRO A 666 -18.66 6.98 -6.45
CA PRO A 666 -19.85 7.61 -7.02
C PRO A 666 -20.96 7.78 -5.98
N ASN A 667 -20.90 6.93 -4.97
CA ASN A 667 -21.86 6.77 -3.92
C ASN A 667 -21.22 6.76 -2.53
N GLU A 668 -20.14 7.48 -2.25
CA GLU A 668 -19.74 7.64 -0.84
C GLU A 668 -20.35 8.87 -0.16
N PRO A 669 -20.59 8.80 1.16
CA PRO A 669 -20.92 9.98 1.94
C PRO A 669 -19.81 11.01 1.78
N THR A 670 -20.15 12.25 1.46
CA THR A 670 -19.18 13.34 1.20
C THR A 670 -18.39 13.75 2.45
N SER A 671 -18.73 13.21 3.62
CA SER A 671 -18.02 13.42 4.89
C SER A 671 -18.38 12.29 5.87
N PRO A 672 -17.67 11.15 5.89
CA PRO A 672 -17.88 10.15 6.92
C PRO A 672 -17.51 10.72 8.29
N VAL A 673 -18.38 10.51 9.28
CA VAL A 673 -18.24 11.11 10.61
C VAL A 673 -18.08 10.01 11.65
N SER A 674 -16.92 9.95 12.28
CA SER A 674 -16.72 9.05 13.42
C SER A 674 -17.63 9.44 14.59
N PRO A 675 -18.22 8.47 15.33
CA PRO A 675 -19.21 8.73 16.37
C PRO A 675 -18.62 9.39 17.62
N ASN A 676 -17.30 9.50 17.68
CA ASN A 676 -16.53 10.10 18.77
C ASN A 676 -15.43 11.00 18.17
N LYS A 677 -15.80 11.93 17.28
CA LYS A 677 -14.82 12.86 16.70
C LYS A 677 -14.22 13.72 17.81
N THR A 678 -12.89 13.77 17.86
CA THR A 678 -12.15 14.63 18.78
C THR A 678 -11.92 16.00 18.16
N VAL A 679 -12.35 17.05 18.84
CA VAL A 679 -12.01 18.44 18.54
C VAL A 679 -11.00 18.92 19.58
N ILE A 680 -9.91 19.53 19.09
CA ILE A 680 -8.84 20.07 19.93
C ILE A 680 -9.10 21.56 20.17
N TYR A 681 -8.93 21.99 21.42
CA TYR A 681 -9.01 23.37 21.86
C TYR A 681 -7.69 23.73 22.56
N GLU A 682 -6.88 24.54 21.88
CA GLU A 682 -5.54 24.93 22.33
C GLU A 682 -5.61 25.77 23.62
N SER A 683 -4.68 25.54 24.54
CA SER A 683 -4.66 26.25 25.84
C SER A 683 -4.24 27.71 25.71
N GLU A 684 -3.40 28.01 24.72
CA GLU A 684 -2.90 29.34 24.42
C GLU A 684 -3.95 30.24 23.74
N GLU A 685 -5.03 29.66 23.22
CA GLU A 685 -6.19 30.37 22.66
C GLU A 685 -7.33 30.56 23.68
N ALA A 686 -7.25 29.88 24.82
CA ALA A 686 -8.28 29.89 25.86
C ALA A 686 -8.19 31.10 26.80
N THR A 687 -9.27 31.38 27.55
CA THR A 687 -9.24 32.36 28.65
C THR A 687 -8.39 31.79 29.80
N ARG A 688 -7.41 32.55 30.27
CA ARG A 688 -6.50 32.14 31.35
C ARG A 688 -6.55 33.12 32.53
N SER A 689 -6.29 32.61 33.73
CA SER A 689 -6.06 33.40 34.94
C SER A 689 -4.94 32.76 35.75
N GLY A 690 -3.85 33.50 35.97
CA GLY A 690 -2.65 33.01 36.65
C GLY A 690 -1.77 32.07 35.83
N VAL A 691 -2.34 31.38 34.83
CA VAL A 691 -1.63 30.55 33.85
C VAL A 691 -0.98 31.40 32.75
N THR A 692 0.30 31.15 32.46
CA THR A 692 1.07 31.79 31.39
C THR A 692 1.17 30.89 30.15
N VAL A 693 1.56 31.45 29.01
CA VAL A 693 1.84 30.64 27.80
C VAL A 693 3.35 30.42 27.69
N GLY A 694 3.77 29.16 27.75
CA GLY A 694 5.16 28.73 27.57
C GLY A 694 5.42 28.26 26.14
N THR A 695 6.68 28.36 25.70
CA THR A 695 7.13 27.92 24.35
C THR A 695 8.49 27.19 24.36
N GLU A 696 9.12 27.13 25.53
CA GLU A 696 10.45 26.63 25.78
C GLU A 696 10.52 25.09 25.73
N ASN A 697 9.53 24.40 26.29
CA ASN A 697 9.46 22.95 26.24
C ASN A 697 8.80 22.51 24.93
N LYS A 698 9.58 21.94 23.99
CA LYS A 698 9.10 21.55 22.66
C LYS A 698 8.15 20.34 22.69
N GLY A 699 7.33 20.19 21.64
CA GLY A 699 6.43 19.04 21.46
C GLY A 699 4.93 19.32 21.69
N TYR A 700 4.57 20.57 22.02
CA TYR A 700 3.18 21.08 22.04
C TYR A 700 2.59 21.25 20.64
N SER A 701 1.26 21.32 20.54
CA SER A 701 0.54 21.76 19.34
C SER A 701 0.32 23.27 19.34
N GLY A 702 -0.13 23.82 18.21
CA GLY A 702 -0.35 25.26 18.11
C GLY A 702 0.92 26.09 18.30
N SER A 703 0.82 27.15 19.08
CA SER A 703 1.85 28.16 19.32
C SER A 703 2.43 28.16 20.73
N GLY A 704 1.89 27.36 21.65
CA GLY A 704 2.43 27.22 23.01
C GLY A 704 1.64 26.24 23.88
N TYR A 705 1.85 26.29 25.19
CA TYR A 705 1.06 25.53 26.19
C TYR A 705 0.76 26.40 27.41
N GLY A 706 -0.26 26.02 28.20
CA GLY A 706 -0.58 26.65 29.47
C GLY A 706 0.30 26.15 30.62
N ASP A 707 1.07 27.06 31.22
CA ASP A 707 1.92 26.82 32.40
C ASP A 707 1.30 27.42 33.68
N TYR A 708 0.89 26.55 34.60
CA TYR A 708 0.28 26.94 35.87
C TYR A 708 1.35 27.44 36.85
N GLN A 709 1.12 28.61 37.46
CA GLN A 709 2.10 29.29 38.31
C GLN A 709 1.81 29.08 39.81
N ALA A 710 0.55 29.13 40.21
CA ALA A 710 0.11 29.00 41.59
C ALA A 710 -0.42 27.60 41.92
N GLN A 711 -0.15 27.16 43.15
CA GLN A 711 -0.61 25.86 43.65
C GLN A 711 -2.14 25.75 43.75
N THR A 712 -2.87 26.87 43.81
CA THR A 712 -4.33 26.88 43.87
C THR A 712 -4.87 28.12 43.19
N GLY A 713 -5.96 27.97 42.42
CA GLY A 713 -6.75 29.08 41.88
C GLY A 713 -6.41 29.50 40.45
N ASP A 714 -5.28 29.06 39.91
CA ASP A 714 -4.95 29.24 38.49
C ASP A 714 -5.88 28.42 37.62
N TYR A 715 -6.30 28.96 36.47
CA TYR A 715 -7.14 28.20 35.55
C TYR A 715 -6.96 28.55 34.08
N ILE A 716 -7.27 27.55 33.25
CA ILE A 716 -7.54 27.66 31.82
C ILE A 716 -9.03 27.39 31.63
N GLN A 717 -9.70 28.21 30.81
CA GLN A 717 -11.11 28.07 30.48
C GLN A 717 -11.32 28.15 28.96
N TRP A 718 -11.80 27.04 28.39
CA TRP A 718 -12.16 26.92 26.98
C TRP A 718 -13.65 27.21 26.77
N THR A 719 -13.96 27.83 25.62
CA THR A 719 -15.33 27.93 25.11
C THR A 719 -15.51 26.85 24.05
N VAL A 720 -16.25 25.80 24.38
CA VAL A 720 -16.48 24.62 23.54
C VAL A 720 -17.85 24.72 22.89
N ASN A 721 -17.91 24.73 21.56
CA ASN A 721 -19.17 24.76 20.84
C ASN A 721 -19.57 23.33 20.45
N ALA A 722 -20.57 22.76 21.13
CA ALA A 722 -21.06 21.42 20.84
C ALA A 722 -22.20 21.49 19.81
N THR A 723 -22.07 20.75 18.70
CA THR A 723 -23.15 20.65 17.69
C THR A 723 -24.37 19.90 18.20
N HIS A 724 -24.20 19.10 19.26
CA HIS A 724 -25.20 18.24 19.87
C HIS A 724 -25.21 18.38 21.38
N ALA A 725 -26.38 18.23 22.00
CA ALA A 725 -26.47 18.11 23.45
C ALA A 725 -26.16 16.67 23.89
N GLY A 726 -25.57 16.50 25.08
CA GLY A 726 -25.37 15.18 25.70
C GLY A 726 -23.93 14.85 26.06
N ALA A 727 -23.68 13.55 26.24
CA ALA A 727 -22.42 13.04 26.73
C ALA A 727 -21.25 13.27 25.75
N HIS A 728 -20.21 13.94 26.24
CA HIS A 728 -18.92 14.14 25.59
C HIS A 728 -17.80 13.68 26.54
N GLN A 729 -16.69 13.21 25.98
CA GLN A 729 -15.48 12.88 26.72
C GLN A 729 -14.50 14.05 26.65
N LEU A 730 -13.95 14.42 27.79
CA LEU A 730 -12.87 15.40 27.89
C LEU A 730 -11.57 14.67 28.22
N THR A 731 -10.52 14.97 27.48
CA THR A 731 -9.15 14.57 27.76
C THR A 731 -8.24 15.78 27.63
N PHE A 732 -7.16 15.82 28.39
CA PHE A 732 -6.21 16.93 28.35
C PHE A 732 -4.86 16.37 27.92
N ARG A 733 -4.24 16.98 26.90
CA ARG A 733 -2.84 16.69 26.58
C ARG A 733 -1.95 17.54 27.46
N TYR A 734 -0.96 16.92 28.10
CA TYR A 734 -0.14 17.62 29.08
C TYR A 734 1.25 17.00 29.22
N ALA A 735 2.20 17.77 29.72
CA ALA A 735 3.49 17.29 30.20
C ALA A 735 3.66 17.60 31.70
N ASN A 736 4.21 16.67 32.47
CA ASN A 736 4.48 16.84 33.90
C ASN A 736 5.76 16.11 34.29
N ALA A 737 6.92 16.77 34.21
CA ALA A 737 8.18 16.19 34.71
C ALA A 737 8.44 16.48 36.20
N GLY A 738 7.37 16.68 36.98
CA GLY A 738 7.46 16.74 38.44
C GLY A 738 7.73 15.37 39.06
N THR A 739 7.76 15.29 40.39
CA THR A 739 7.95 14.03 41.12
C THR A 739 6.64 13.35 41.52
N VAL A 740 5.49 14.01 41.32
CA VAL A 740 4.14 13.54 41.68
C VAL A 740 3.09 14.01 40.67
N SER A 741 1.92 13.36 40.68
CA SER A 741 0.73 13.78 39.91
C SER A 741 0.24 15.17 40.34
N ARG A 742 -0.24 15.98 39.39
CA ARG A 742 -0.66 17.38 39.59
C ARG A 742 -2.15 17.58 39.25
N PRO A 743 -3.09 17.19 40.14
CA PRO A 743 -4.50 17.16 39.80
C PRO A 743 -5.14 18.55 39.60
N LEU A 744 -6.13 18.61 38.71
CA LEU A 744 -6.93 19.81 38.43
C LEU A 744 -8.42 19.55 38.66
N SER A 745 -9.16 20.55 39.16
CA SER A 745 -10.62 20.54 39.25
C SER A 745 -11.22 20.99 37.91
N ILE A 746 -12.05 20.13 37.32
CA ILE A 746 -12.73 20.37 36.05
C ILE A 746 -14.17 20.80 36.29
N ARG A 747 -14.56 21.95 35.75
CA ARG A 747 -15.93 22.49 35.78
C ARG A 747 -16.50 22.62 34.37
N VAL A 748 -17.78 22.31 34.22
CA VAL A 748 -18.56 22.51 32.99
C VAL A 748 -19.73 23.43 33.32
N ASN A 749 -19.82 24.57 32.62
CA ASN A 749 -20.85 25.60 32.82
C ASN A 749 -20.99 26.01 34.31
N GLY A 750 -19.86 26.12 35.01
CA GLY A 750 -19.79 26.49 36.44
C GLY A 750 -19.94 25.33 37.43
N THR A 751 -20.46 24.18 37.00
CA THR A 751 -20.68 22.99 37.83
C THR A 751 -19.44 22.10 37.86
N VAL A 752 -19.07 21.55 39.02
CA VAL A 752 -17.93 20.62 39.13
C VAL A 752 -18.26 19.30 38.43
N ALA A 753 -17.50 18.97 37.39
CA ALA A 753 -17.60 17.71 36.65
C ALA A 753 -16.61 16.66 37.19
N ASN A 754 -15.42 17.10 37.60
CA ASN A 754 -14.46 16.28 38.34
C ASN A 754 -13.70 17.18 39.31
N ASN A 755 -13.64 16.81 40.60
CA ASN A 755 -13.03 17.67 41.60
C ASN A 755 -11.49 17.59 41.64
N ALA A 756 -10.89 16.51 41.12
CA ALA A 756 -9.44 16.27 41.15
C ALA A 756 -9.04 15.27 40.05
N LEU A 757 -9.11 15.70 38.78
CA LEU A 757 -8.64 14.88 37.65
C LEU A 757 -7.12 14.77 37.72
N ALA A 758 -6.58 13.54 37.67
CA ALA A 758 -5.15 13.30 37.79
C ALA A 758 -4.38 13.68 36.51
N PHE A 759 -3.20 14.28 36.70
CA PHE A 759 -2.20 14.53 35.66
C PHE A 759 -0.87 13.87 36.12
N PRO A 760 -0.72 12.54 35.92
CA PRO A 760 0.47 11.77 36.30
C PRO A 760 1.81 12.33 35.80
N VAL A 761 2.93 11.89 36.39
CA VAL A 761 4.27 12.26 35.91
C VAL A 761 4.53 11.67 34.53
N THR A 762 4.96 12.50 33.57
CA THR A 762 5.41 12.09 32.24
C THR A 762 6.94 11.99 32.19
N ALA A 763 7.50 11.38 31.14
CA ALA A 763 8.95 11.14 31.08
C ALA A 763 9.82 12.42 31.09
N SER A 764 9.31 13.53 30.54
CA SER A 764 10.00 14.83 30.51
C SER A 764 9.02 15.98 30.21
N TRP A 765 9.46 17.24 30.33
CA TRP A 765 8.65 18.41 29.98
C TRP A 765 8.37 18.53 28.48
N THR A 766 9.10 17.80 27.64
CA THR A 766 8.87 17.69 26.19
C THR A 766 8.12 16.40 25.80
N THR A 767 7.74 15.59 26.79
CA THR A 767 6.97 14.36 26.59
C THR A 767 5.55 14.58 27.09
N TYR A 768 4.62 14.63 26.14
CA TYR A 768 3.22 14.89 26.41
C TYR A 768 2.40 13.61 26.38
N GLU A 769 1.50 13.47 27.33
CA GLU A 769 0.56 12.36 27.48
C GLU A 769 -0.89 12.88 27.55
N MET A 770 -1.85 11.98 27.43
CA MET A 770 -3.27 12.29 27.58
C MET A 770 -3.76 11.86 28.95
N THR A 771 -4.58 12.67 29.62
CA THR A 771 -5.29 12.24 30.84
C THR A 771 -6.25 11.09 30.54
N THR A 772 -6.69 10.38 31.58
CA THR A 772 -7.90 9.56 31.48
C THR A 772 -9.08 10.42 31.04
N ALA A 773 -9.93 9.86 30.17
CA ALA A 773 -11.12 10.56 29.70
C ALA A 773 -12.16 10.67 30.81
N ILE A 774 -12.78 11.85 30.94
CA ILE A 774 -13.94 12.05 31.80
C ILE A 774 -15.17 12.32 30.94
N THR A 775 -16.29 11.68 31.27
CA THR A 775 -17.57 11.93 30.58
C THR A 775 -18.30 13.10 31.24
N VAL A 776 -18.71 14.08 30.43
CA VAL A 776 -19.48 15.25 30.85
C VAL A 776 -20.68 15.45 29.93
N ASN A 777 -21.74 16.09 30.41
CA ASN A 777 -22.86 16.50 29.57
C ASN A 777 -22.65 17.95 29.11
N LEU A 778 -22.62 18.15 27.80
CA LEU A 778 -22.60 19.48 27.18
C LEU A 778 -23.99 19.86 26.66
N ASN A 779 -24.31 21.14 26.71
CA ASN A 779 -25.48 21.70 26.04
C ASN A 779 -25.20 21.85 24.55
N LYS A 780 -26.22 21.82 23.69
CA LYS A 780 -26.06 22.26 22.30
C LYS A 780 -25.65 23.73 22.29
N GLY A 781 -24.67 24.07 21.45
CA GLY A 781 -24.09 25.40 21.38
C GLY A 781 -22.89 25.58 22.31
N SER A 782 -22.71 26.81 22.79
CA SER A 782 -21.54 27.20 23.59
C SER A 782 -21.57 26.63 25.01
N ASN A 783 -20.46 26.05 25.45
CA ASN A 783 -20.20 25.54 26.79
C ASN A 783 -18.88 26.08 27.33
N LEU A 784 -18.80 26.34 28.63
CA LEU A 784 -17.56 26.75 29.28
C LEU A 784 -16.95 25.57 30.04
N ILE A 785 -15.72 25.19 29.68
CA ILE A 785 -14.97 24.12 30.35
C ILE A 785 -13.76 24.76 31.03
N ARG A 786 -13.63 24.58 32.35
CA ARG A 786 -12.55 25.19 33.15
C ARG A 786 -11.75 24.13 33.90
N ALA A 787 -10.43 24.17 33.80
CA ALA A 787 -9.50 23.36 34.57
C ALA A 787 -8.71 24.23 35.57
N THR A 788 -8.91 24.02 36.87
CA THR A 788 -8.38 24.87 37.95
C THR A 788 -7.42 24.10 38.86
N SER A 789 -6.29 24.71 39.25
CA SER A 789 -5.33 24.10 40.18
C SER A 789 -5.87 23.98 41.60
N THR A 790 -5.66 22.84 42.25
CA THR A 790 -6.18 22.50 43.58
C THR A 790 -5.13 21.90 44.51
N GLY A 791 -4.33 22.75 45.16
CA GLY A 791 -3.34 22.37 46.17
C GLY A 791 -1.96 21.95 45.63
N SER A 792 -1.80 21.81 44.31
CA SER A 792 -0.53 21.62 43.62
C SER A 792 -0.54 22.46 42.34
N SER A 793 0.61 22.99 41.91
CA SER A 793 0.67 23.64 40.59
C SER A 793 0.31 22.61 39.51
N GLY A 794 -0.36 23.02 38.44
CA GLY A 794 -0.71 22.15 37.31
C GLY A 794 0.52 21.68 36.52
N GLY A 795 0.33 20.70 35.63
CA GLY A 795 1.31 20.40 34.58
C GLY A 795 1.26 21.43 33.44
N ASN A 796 2.13 21.28 32.45
CA ASN A 796 2.07 22.07 31.21
C ASN A 796 0.93 21.49 30.36
N VAL A 797 -0.22 22.16 30.33
CA VAL A 797 -1.39 21.70 29.58
C VAL A 797 -1.32 22.27 28.18
N ASP A 798 -1.21 21.38 27.20
CA ASP A 798 -1.14 21.71 25.77
C ASP A 798 -2.53 22.08 25.26
N TYR A 799 -3.46 21.12 25.29
CA TYR A 799 -4.83 21.34 24.83
C TYR A 799 -5.86 20.52 25.60
N LEU A 800 -7.11 20.95 25.45
CA LEU A 800 -8.31 20.16 25.74
C LEU A 800 -8.79 19.46 24.47
N ALA A 801 -8.89 18.14 24.51
CA ALA A 801 -9.55 17.33 23.49
C ALA A 801 -10.96 16.96 23.95
N VAL A 802 -11.95 17.34 23.16
CA VAL A 802 -13.36 17.03 23.38
C VAL A 802 -13.81 16.02 22.34
N SER A 803 -14.11 14.80 22.75
CA SER A 803 -14.64 13.75 21.88
C SER A 803 -16.14 13.57 22.12
N GLY A 804 -16.94 13.53 21.07
CA GLY A 804 -18.39 13.38 21.19
C GLY A 804 -19.06 13.13 19.84
N PRO A 805 -20.40 13.29 19.78
CA PRO A 805 -21.12 13.14 18.53
C PRO A 805 -20.53 14.09 17.48
N GLY A 806 -20.30 13.58 16.27
CA GLY A 806 -19.55 14.33 15.27
C GLY A 806 -20.28 15.59 14.74
N PRO A 807 -19.56 16.48 14.03
CA PRO A 807 -20.13 17.69 13.48
C PRO A 807 -21.13 17.39 12.37
N VAL A 808 -22.18 18.20 12.29
CA VAL A 808 -23.18 18.13 11.23
C VAL A 808 -22.70 18.99 10.04
N PRO A 809 -22.77 18.49 8.80
CA PRO A 809 -22.56 19.30 7.61
C PRO A 809 -23.55 20.47 7.54
N ALA A 810 -23.10 21.65 7.09
CA ALA A 810 -23.93 22.86 7.08
C ALA A 810 -25.21 22.75 6.22
N ASN A 811 -25.22 21.86 5.23
CA ASN A 811 -26.35 21.59 4.34
C ASN A 811 -27.20 20.38 4.78
N ALA A 812 -26.88 19.73 5.90
CA ALA A 812 -27.65 18.58 6.36
C ALA A 812 -28.90 19.01 7.14
N LEU A 813 -29.99 18.28 6.93
CA LEU A 813 -31.16 18.32 7.80
C LEU A 813 -30.89 17.49 9.04
N VAL A 814 -30.88 18.13 10.21
CA VAL A 814 -30.73 17.45 11.50
C VAL A 814 -32.05 16.83 11.92
N LEU A 815 -32.11 15.50 11.88
CA LEU A 815 -33.28 14.72 12.29
C LEU A 815 -33.33 14.54 13.81
N PHE A 816 -32.19 14.39 14.48
CA PHE A 816 -32.13 14.34 15.94
C PHE A 816 -30.81 14.88 16.48
N ASP A 817 -30.89 15.92 17.32
CA ASP A 817 -29.74 16.65 17.85
C ASP A 817 -29.47 16.41 19.36
N GLY A 818 -30.14 15.41 19.93
CA GLY A 818 -30.09 15.11 21.36
C GLY A 818 -31.19 15.79 22.18
N THR A 819 -32.02 16.64 21.58
CA THR A 819 -33.08 17.37 22.31
C THR A 819 -34.48 16.78 22.09
N GLN A 820 -35.34 16.98 23.08
CA GLN A 820 -36.77 16.63 23.00
C GLN A 820 -37.45 17.36 21.83
N ALA A 821 -37.07 18.62 21.58
CA ALA A 821 -37.62 19.43 20.52
C ALA A 821 -37.33 18.86 19.11
N SER A 822 -36.11 18.40 18.83
CA SER A 822 -35.79 17.80 17.52
C SER A 822 -36.49 16.47 17.29
N ARG A 823 -36.69 15.66 18.35
CA ARG A 823 -37.52 14.45 18.27
C ARG A 823 -38.95 14.79 17.83
N ASP A 824 -39.60 15.71 18.55
CA ASP A 824 -41.01 16.03 18.33
C ASP A 824 -41.24 16.74 16.99
N ALA A 825 -40.24 17.51 16.54
CA ALA A 825 -40.30 18.22 15.27
C ALA A 825 -40.12 17.30 14.05
N ASN A 826 -39.23 16.31 14.13
CA ASN A 826 -38.79 15.55 12.96
C ASN A 826 -39.32 14.12 12.88
N TRP A 827 -39.88 13.59 13.97
CA TRP A 827 -40.29 12.18 14.04
C TRP A 827 -41.74 12.04 14.46
N LYS A 828 -42.36 10.96 13.99
CA LYS A 828 -43.70 10.51 14.36
C LYS A 828 -43.77 8.99 14.44
N ARG A 829 -44.75 8.45 15.15
CA ARG A 829 -44.98 7.00 15.20
C ARG A 829 -45.41 6.50 13.82
N GLY A 830 -44.78 5.43 13.35
CA GLY A 830 -45.05 4.85 12.04
C GLY A 830 -46.43 4.20 11.92
N ALA A 831 -47.08 3.88 13.05
CA ALA A 831 -48.38 3.23 13.10
C ALA A 831 -49.56 4.20 12.93
N ASP A 832 -49.50 5.37 13.55
CA ASP A 832 -50.64 6.30 13.68
C ASP A 832 -50.27 7.78 13.49
N ASN A 833 -49.01 8.08 13.13
CA ASN A 833 -48.48 9.43 12.95
C ASN A 833 -48.52 10.33 14.21
N SER A 834 -48.72 9.77 15.41
CA SER A 834 -48.66 10.57 16.64
C SER A 834 -47.22 10.96 17.00
N VAL A 835 -47.05 11.91 17.93
CA VAL A 835 -45.72 12.23 18.51
C VAL A 835 -45.08 10.95 19.09
N PRO A 836 -43.76 10.71 18.90
CA PRO A 836 -43.07 9.55 19.45
C PRO A 836 -43.12 9.51 20.98
N ASN A 837 -42.97 8.31 21.54
CA ASN A 837 -42.82 8.10 22.98
C ASN A 837 -41.45 7.49 23.35
N TRP A 838 -40.51 7.47 22.40
CA TRP A 838 -39.11 7.13 22.63
C TRP A 838 -38.49 8.22 23.51
N ALA A 839 -37.93 7.83 24.64
CA ALA A 839 -37.48 8.77 25.67
C ALA A 839 -36.22 9.51 25.23
N VAL A 840 -36.17 10.83 25.46
CA VAL A 840 -34.96 11.63 25.30
C VAL A 840 -34.32 11.88 26.66
N ALA A 841 -33.13 11.33 26.87
CA ALA A 841 -32.37 11.52 28.09
C ALA A 841 -30.87 11.58 27.78
N ASN A 842 -30.15 12.50 28.44
CA ASN A 842 -28.70 12.69 28.28
C ASN A 842 -28.23 12.85 26.82
N GLY A 843 -29.04 13.48 25.97
CA GLY A 843 -28.72 13.67 24.54
C GLY A 843 -28.98 12.47 23.64
N THR A 844 -29.67 11.44 24.14
CA THR A 844 -29.93 10.18 23.41
C THR A 844 -31.42 9.93 23.25
N LEU A 845 -31.81 9.32 22.15
CA LEU A 845 -33.16 8.86 21.85
C LEU A 845 -33.20 7.34 22.05
N SER A 846 -33.91 6.87 23.07
CA SER A 846 -33.96 5.45 23.42
C SER A 846 -35.18 4.74 22.85
N VAL A 847 -34.98 3.59 22.22
CA VAL A 847 -36.04 2.73 21.69
C VAL A 847 -37.07 2.42 22.78
N ASN A 848 -38.36 2.55 22.45
CA ASN A 848 -39.47 2.15 23.31
C ASN A 848 -40.33 1.13 22.56
N LEU A 849 -40.79 0.08 23.25
CA LEU A 849 -41.57 -1.02 22.64
C LEU A 849 -43.08 -0.89 22.84
N SER A 850 -43.53 0.03 23.69
CA SER A 850 -44.96 0.19 24.03
C SER A 850 -45.51 1.47 23.42
N PRO A 851 -46.72 1.49 22.83
CA PRO A 851 -47.50 0.32 22.43
C PRO A 851 -46.93 -0.28 21.12
N ASN A 852 -46.94 -1.60 20.98
CA ASN A 852 -46.45 -2.30 19.78
C ASN A 852 -47.50 -2.27 18.65
N PRO A 853 -47.16 -1.93 17.38
CA PRO A 853 -45.85 -1.48 16.88
C PRO A 853 -45.51 -0.04 17.23
N ASN A 854 -44.23 0.19 17.49
CA ASN A 854 -43.73 1.46 18.00
C ASN A 854 -42.52 2.02 17.23
N ASP A 855 -42.38 1.62 15.98
CA ASP A 855 -41.41 2.20 15.05
C ASP A 855 -41.65 3.71 14.92
N ILE A 856 -40.58 4.46 14.71
CA ILE A 856 -40.67 5.89 14.41
C ILE A 856 -40.21 6.16 12.99
N ILE A 857 -40.87 7.10 12.33
CA ILE A 857 -40.56 7.53 10.97
C ILE A 857 -40.32 9.03 10.94
N THR A 858 -39.52 9.49 10.00
CA THR A 858 -39.33 10.93 9.78
C THR A 858 -40.61 11.59 9.27
N ASN A 859 -40.81 12.85 9.63
CA ASN A 859 -41.86 13.69 9.06
C ASN A 859 -41.58 14.01 7.59
N GLN A 860 -40.29 14.20 7.27
CA GLN A 860 -39.79 14.39 5.91
C GLN A 860 -39.67 13.06 5.16
N GLN A 861 -39.72 13.15 3.83
CA GLN A 861 -39.62 12.02 2.92
C GLN A 861 -38.48 12.25 1.94
N PHE A 862 -37.78 11.17 1.56
CA PHE A 862 -36.55 11.23 0.80
C PHE A 862 -36.56 10.21 -0.36
N LYS A 863 -35.74 10.47 -1.38
CA LYS A 863 -35.47 9.54 -2.47
C LYS A 863 -34.01 9.10 -2.43
N ASP A 864 -33.14 9.92 -2.97
CA ASP A 864 -31.69 9.74 -2.90
C ASP A 864 -31.16 10.63 -1.80
N PHE A 865 -30.23 10.13 -1.00
CA PHE A 865 -29.72 10.88 0.15
C PHE A 865 -28.42 10.30 0.68
N GLN A 866 -27.72 11.12 1.45
CA GLN A 866 -26.71 10.68 2.40
C GLN A 866 -27.27 10.74 3.81
N LEU A 867 -26.98 9.73 4.63
CA LEU A 867 -27.52 9.58 5.97
C LEU A 867 -26.40 9.26 6.94
N HIS A 868 -26.37 9.98 8.05
CA HIS A 868 -25.54 9.64 9.21
C HIS A 868 -26.43 9.27 10.39
N VAL A 869 -26.06 8.17 11.06
CA VAL A 869 -26.73 7.70 12.27
C VAL A 869 -25.68 7.22 13.26
N GLU A 870 -25.63 7.83 14.45
CA GLU A 870 -24.94 7.22 15.58
C GLU A 870 -25.92 6.37 16.40
N TRP A 871 -25.49 5.16 16.73
CA TRP A 871 -26.29 4.19 17.46
C TRP A 871 -25.47 3.49 18.53
N ASN A 872 -26.14 3.06 19.60
CA ASN A 872 -25.54 2.30 20.69
C ASN A 872 -26.42 1.10 20.98
N SER A 873 -25.83 -0.09 20.89
CA SER A 873 -26.50 -1.33 21.28
C SER A 873 -25.91 -1.83 22.60
N PRO A 874 -26.72 -1.94 23.68
CA PRO A 874 -26.24 -2.37 24.98
C PRO A 874 -25.81 -3.84 24.98
N SER A 875 -25.04 -4.23 26.01
CA SER A 875 -24.58 -5.61 26.19
C SER A 875 -25.71 -6.53 26.66
N GLY A 876 -25.56 -7.84 26.41
CA GLY A 876 -26.55 -8.87 26.76
C GLY A 876 -27.32 -9.39 25.54
N GLY A 877 -28.04 -10.50 25.74
CA GLY A 877 -28.73 -11.25 24.68
C GLY A 877 -27.79 -12.12 23.82
N THR A 878 -28.38 -12.92 22.92
CA THR A 878 -27.66 -13.74 21.93
C THR A 878 -28.37 -13.68 20.58
N GLY A 879 -27.62 -13.81 19.49
CA GLY A 879 -28.18 -13.74 18.13
C GLY A 879 -28.99 -12.46 17.91
N GLN A 880 -30.20 -12.61 17.34
CA GLN A 880 -31.12 -11.50 17.09
C GLN A 880 -31.75 -10.89 18.34
N GLU A 881 -31.46 -11.41 19.54
CA GLU A 881 -31.90 -10.81 20.81
C GLU A 881 -30.81 -9.94 21.46
N ALA A 882 -29.64 -9.82 20.83
CA ALA A 882 -28.51 -9.04 21.33
C ALA A 882 -28.64 -7.55 20.95
N GLY A 883 -29.64 -6.86 21.51
CA GLY A 883 -29.83 -5.42 21.28
C GLY A 883 -30.20 -5.08 19.84
N ASN A 884 -31.25 -5.73 19.33
CA ASN A 884 -31.69 -5.61 17.94
C ASN A 884 -32.45 -4.31 17.68
N SER A 885 -32.17 -3.70 16.53
CA SER A 885 -32.95 -2.64 15.90
C SER A 885 -32.58 -2.59 14.41
N GLY A 886 -33.14 -1.64 13.68
CA GLY A 886 -32.88 -1.49 12.25
C GLY A 886 -33.11 -0.06 11.78
N ILE A 887 -32.29 0.36 10.81
CA ILE A 887 -32.44 1.62 10.09
C ILE A 887 -32.96 1.29 8.71
N LYS A 888 -34.24 1.60 8.43
CA LYS A 888 -34.87 1.27 7.14
C LYS A 888 -34.91 2.47 6.20
N LEU A 889 -34.12 2.39 5.14
CA LEU A 889 -34.07 3.34 4.03
C LEU A 889 -35.39 3.27 3.25
N GLN A 890 -36.11 4.39 3.16
CA GLN A 890 -37.46 4.48 2.58
C GLN A 890 -38.50 3.51 3.18
N ARG A 891 -38.27 2.95 4.37
CA ARG A 891 -39.05 1.85 4.98
C ARG A 891 -38.98 0.50 4.24
N PHE A 892 -38.15 0.37 3.21
CA PHE A 892 -38.06 -0.82 2.35
C PHE A 892 -36.79 -1.64 2.62
N TYR A 893 -35.68 -0.95 2.90
CA TYR A 893 -34.34 -1.56 2.94
C TYR A 893 -33.67 -1.33 4.29
N GLU A 894 -33.48 -2.40 5.05
CA GLU A 894 -33.02 -2.39 6.43
C GLU A 894 -31.52 -2.61 6.51
N ILE A 895 -30.84 -1.66 7.14
CA ILE A 895 -29.47 -1.78 7.60
C ILE A 895 -29.52 -2.17 9.08
N GLN A 896 -28.91 -3.30 9.39
CA GLN A 896 -29.07 -3.95 10.68
C GLN A 896 -28.31 -3.21 11.80
N VAL A 897 -28.97 -3.02 12.93
CA VAL A 897 -28.36 -2.58 14.19
C VAL A 897 -28.39 -3.75 15.17
N LEU A 898 -27.22 -4.15 15.67
CA LEU A 898 -27.08 -5.27 16.60
C LEU A 898 -25.82 -5.12 17.46
N ASN A 899 -25.82 -5.71 18.64
CA ASN A 899 -24.60 -5.93 19.40
C ASN A 899 -23.78 -7.09 18.79
N THR A 900 -22.96 -6.77 17.80
CA THR A 900 -22.02 -7.73 17.18
C THR A 900 -20.63 -7.58 17.82
N PRO A 901 -20.03 -8.67 18.35
CA PRO A 901 -18.66 -8.64 18.88
C PRO A 901 -17.62 -8.23 17.82
N SER A 902 -16.58 -7.50 18.20
CA SER A 902 -15.50 -7.06 17.29
C SER A 902 -14.69 -8.22 16.68
N THR A 903 -14.76 -9.42 17.27
CA THR A 903 -14.10 -10.65 16.80
C THR A 903 -15.01 -11.57 15.99
N ALA A 904 -16.29 -11.20 15.80
CA ALA A 904 -17.25 -12.05 15.11
C ALA A 904 -16.96 -12.14 13.60
N THR A 905 -17.21 -13.32 13.03
CA THR A 905 -17.38 -13.49 11.59
C THR A 905 -18.80 -13.06 11.22
N LEU A 906 -18.93 -12.09 10.33
CA LEU A 906 -20.21 -11.43 10.06
C LEU A 906 -21.17 -12.28 9.23
N GLN A 907 -22.43 -12.31 9.66
CA GLN A 907 -23.57 -12.87 8.94
C GLN A 907 -24.43 -11.76 8.30
N ASN A 908 -25.36 -12.15 7.41
CA ASN A 908 -26.24 -11.20 6.72
C ASN A 908 -27.37 -10.62 7.60
N ASN A 909 -27.33 -10.90 8.91
CA ASN A 909 -28.24 -10.38 9.93
C ASN A 909 -27.48 -9.83 11.15
N ASP A 910 -26.17 -9.65 11.05
CA ASP A 910 -25.34 -8.95 12.05
C ASP A 910 -25.30 -7.44 11.78
N ALA A 911 -24.72 -6.67 12.71
CA ALA A 911 -24.52 -5.23 12.52
C ALA A 911 -23.77 -4.93 11.21
N GLY A 912 -24.25 -3.90 10.52
CA GLY A 912 -23.73 -3.44 9.24
C GLY A 912 -24.27 -4.23 8.05
N ALA A 913 -25.02 -5.31 8.25
CA ALA A 913 -25.59 -6.09 7.16
C ALA A 913 -26.73 -5.35 6.44
N ILE A 914 -26.85 -5.59 5.13
CA ILE A 914 -28.10 -5.37 4.39
C ILE A 914 -28.98 -6.58 4.72
N TYR A 915 -29.98 -6.38 5.57
CA TYR A 915 -30.62 -7.46 6.31
C TYR A 915 -31.13 -8.60 5.41
N LEU A 916 -30.69 -9.82 5.74
CA LEU A 916 -30.93 -11.09 5.02
C LEU A 916 -30.44 -11.14 3.56
N GLN A 917 -29.79 -10.10 3.05
CA GLN A 917 -29.25 -10.08 1.69
C GLN A 917 -27.74 -10.18 1.67
N ARG A 918 -27.03 -9.42 2.51
CA ARG A 918 -25.56 -9.36 2.45
C ARG A 918 -24.91 -9.04 3.81
N PRO A 919 -23.93 -9.84 4.28
CA PRO A 919 -23.10 -9.44 5.43
C PRO A 919 -22.23 -8.23 5.07
N ALA A 920 -21.86 -7.42 6.06
CA ALA A 920 -20.80 -6.41 5.88
C ALA A 920 -19.47 -7.09 5.52
N SER A 921 -18.67 -6.46 4.65
CA SER A 921 -17.39 -7.01 4.17
C SER A 921 -16.29 -7.04 5.23
N LEU A 922 -16.41 -6.20 6.26
CA LEU A 922 -15.47 -6.08 7.36
C LEU A 922 -16.24 -5.84 8.67
N ASN A 923 -15.76 -6.42 9.77
CA ASN A 923 -16.25 -6.14 11.11
C ASN A 923 -15.61 -4.85 11.65
N ALA A 924 -16.37 -3.77 11.63
CA ALA A 924 -15.95 -2.48 12.18
C ALA A 924 -16.52 -2.21 13.59
N SER A 925 -17.05 -3.23 14.27
CA SER A 925 -17.65 -3.06 15.59
C SER A 925 -16.67 -2.58 16.64
N LEU A 926 -17.07 -1.55 17.39
CA LEU A 926 -16.38 -1.13 18.61
C LEU A 926 -16.80 -1.95 19.85
N GLY A 927 -17.63 -2.99 19.68
CA GLY A 927 -18.13 -3.82 20.76
C GLY A 927 -19.37 -3.26 21.49
N ALA A 928 -19.92 -4.08 22.39
CA ALA A 928 -21.16 -3.80 23.11
C ALA A 928 -21.09 -2.52 23.95
N GLY A 929 -22.15 -1.72 23.94
CA GLY A 929 -22.28 -0.51 24.77
C GLY A 929 -21.43 0.67 24.31
N ASN A 930 -20.62 0.52 23.25
CA ASN A 930 -19.91 1.62 22.63
C ASN A 930 -20.77 2.28 21.54
N TRP A 931 -20.62 3.59 21.37
CA TRP A 931 -21.26 4.31 20.26
C TRP A 931 -20.63 3.91 18.93
N GLN A 932 -21.51 3.56 18.00
CA GLN A 932 -21.20 3.13 16.64
C GLN A 932 -21.80 4.17 15.69
N SER A 933 -21.36 4.20 14.43
CA SER A 933 -21.89 5.08 13.39
C SER A 933 -22.09 4.31 12.10
N TYR A 934 -23.15 4.67 11.38
CA TYR A 934 -23.27 4.40 9.95
C TYR A 934 -23.32 5.71 9.19
N ASP A 935 -22.40 5.88 8.23
CA ASP A 935 -22.48 6.87 7.18
C ASP A 935 -22.88 6.15 5.89
N MET A 936 -24.02 6.55 5.32
CA MET A 936 -24.62 5.86 4.20
C MET A 936 -24.86 6.83 3.06
N LYS A 937 -24.65 6.37 1.84
CA LYS A 937 -25.22 7.02 0.64
C LYS A 937 -26.12 6.03 -0.05
N PHE A 938 -27.36 6.45 -0.24
CA PHE A 938 -28.45 5.62 -0.72
C PHE A 938 -29.02 6.20 -2.02
N THR A 939 -29.13 5.33 -3.03
CA THR A 939 -29.83 5.60 -4.28
C THR A 939 -31.10 4.75 -4.31
N ALA A 940 -32.27 5.40 -4.36
CA ALA A 940 -33.54 4.69 -4.41
C ALA A 940 -33.73 3.94 -5.73
N ALA A 941 -34.52 2.85 -5.68
CA ALA A 941 -34.94 2.13 -6.88
C ALA A 941 -35.57 3.07 -7.92
N ARG A 942 -35.31 2.80 -9.20
CA ARG A 942 -35.83 3.60 -10.33
C ARG A 942 -37.06 2.94 -10.92
N TRP A 943 -38.00 3.78 -11.35
CA TRP A 943 -39.31 3.36 -11.84
C TRP A 943 -39.64 4.08 -13.15
N ALA A 944 -40.23 3.36 -14.10
CA ALA A 944 -40.79 3.91 -15.33
C ALA A 944 -42.20 3.33 -15.54
N GLY A 945 -43.22 4.20 -15.65
CA GLY A 945 -44.62 3.76 -15.84
C GLY A 945 -45.12 2.81 -14.75
N GLY A 946 -44.70 2.98 -13.50
CA GLY A 946 -45.06 2.10 -12.38
C GLY A 946 -44.29 0.78 -12.32
N THR A 947 -43.38 0.51 -13.25
CA THR A 947 -42.53 -0.69 -13.25
C THR A 947 -41.12 -0.34 -12.75
N LYS A 948 -40.56 -1.17 -11.86
CA LYS A 948 -39.17 -1.02 -11.40
C LYS A 948 -38.20 -1.32 -12.55
N VAL A 949 -37.33 -0.37 -12.86
CA VAL A 949 -36.33 -0.46 -13.95
C VAL A 949 -34.89 -0.52 -13.44
N ALA A 950 -34.64 -0.16 -12.17
CA ALA A 950 -33.36 -0.39 -11.50
C ALA A 950 -33.59 -0.58 -10.00
N ASN A 951 -32.79 -1.44 -9.37
CA ASN A 951 -32.82 -1.67 -7.94
C ASN A 951 -32.21 -0.50 -7.15
N ALA A 952 -32.52 -0.44 -5.85
CA ALA A 952 -31.84 0.49 -4.96
C ALA A 952 -30.37 0.10 -4.77
N ARG A 953 -29.53 1.06 -4.42
CA ARG A 953 -28.10 0.84 -4.16
C ARG A 953 -27.66 1.57 -2.90
N VAL A 954 -26.76 0.97 -2.14
CA VAL A 954 -26.26 1.57 -0.90
C VAL A 954 -24.76 1.36 -0.72
N THR A 955 -24.10 2.42 -0.28
CA THR A 955 -22.74 2.39 0.26
C THR A 955 -22.80 2.69 1.73
N ILE A 956 -22.06 1.95 2.55
CA ILE A 956 -22.09 2.06 4.01
C ILE A 956 -20.67 2.09 4.54
N ARG A 957 -20.34 3.13 5.30
CA ARG A 957 -19.22 3.12 6.24
C ARG A 957 -19.73 2.85 7.64
N TRP A 958 -19.17 1.84 8.29
CA TRP A 958 -19.39 1.55 9.70
C TRP A 958 -18.17 2.04 10.48
N ASN A 959 -18.35 3.03 11.35
CA ASN A 959 -17.27 3.67 12.11
C ASN A 959 -16.14 4.21 11.23
N GLY A 960 -16.51 4.82 10.10
CA GLY A 960 -15.57 5.33 9.12
C GLY A 960 -14.95 4.26 8.21
N MET A 961 -15.17 2.96 8.45
CA MET A 961 -14.66 1.87 7.61
C MET A 961 -15.69 1.47 6.56
N LEU A 962 -15.30 1.38 5.29
CA LEU A 962 -16.20 0.98 4.20
C LEU A 962 -16.56 -0.51 4.32
N VAL A 963 -17.85 -0.81 4.54
CA VAL A 963 -18.37 -2.18 4.73
C VAL A 963 -19.35 -2.65 3.65
N HIS A 964 -19.89 -1.72 2.87
CA HIS A 964 -20.60 -1.95 1.61
C HIS A 964 -20.23 -0.85 0.63
N ASP A 965 -19.87 -1.20 -0.60
CA ASP A 965 -19.52 -0.26 -1.66
C ASP A 965 -20.49 -0.41 -2.83
N ASP A 966 -21.35 0.59 -3.01
CA ASP A 966 -22.37 0.67 -4.07
C ASP A 966 -23.14 -0.66 -4.27
N VAL A 967 -23.55 -1.29 -3.17
CA VAL A 967 -24.18 -2.61 -3.21
C VAL A 967 -25.62 -2.49 -3.66
N GLU A 968 -25.99 -3.26 -4.68
CA GLU A 968 -27.37 -3.39 -5.13
C GLU A 968 -28.23 -4.12 -4.09
N ILE A 969 -29.41 -3.56 -3.79
CA ILE A 969 -30.43 -4.16 -2.92
C ILE A 969 -31.59 -4.64 -3.81
N THR A 970 -31.67 -5.96 -3.99
CA THR A 970 -32.48 -6.57 -5.06
C THR A 970 -33.99 -6.56 -4.79
N ALA A 971 -34.38 -6.49 -3.53
CA ALA A 971 -35.77 -6.44 -3.07
C ALA A 971 -35.88 -5.77 -1.68
N GLN A 972 -37.10 -5.57 -1.19
CA GLN A 972 -37.34 -5.20 0.21
C GLN A 972 -36.67 -6.21 1.16
N THR A 973 -36.21 -5.75 2.33
CA THR A 973 -35.58 -6.61 3.34
C THR A 973 -36.58 -7.02 4.42
N GLY A 974 -36.48 -8.26 4.92
CA GLY A 974 -37.27 -8.72 6.07
C GLY A 974 -38.77 -8.43 5.96
N ALA A 975 -39.37 -8.00 7.06
CA ALA A 975 -40.79 -7.61 7.14
C ALA A 975 -41.04 -6.13 6.79
N SER A 976 -40.23 -5.55 5.89
CA SER A 976 -40.37 -4.17 5.44
C SER A 976 -41.57 -3.99 4.49
N LEU A 977 -41.93 -2.73 4.20
CA LEU A 977 -43.00 -2.43 3.25
C LEU A 977 -42.57 -2.76 1.81
N ALA A 978 -43.58 -3.02 0.97
CA ALA A 978 -43.43 -3.16 -0.48
C ALA A 978 -42.76 -1.93 -1.08
N GLU A 979 -41.76 -2.17 -1.94
CA GLU A 979 -41.08 -1.12 -2.68
C GLU A 979 -42.10 -0.31 -3.50
N ALA A 980 -41.98 1.01 -3.44
CA ALA A 980 -42.83 1.92 -4.20
C ALA A 980 -42.02 3.07 -4.78
N SER A 981 -42.50 3.63 -5.90
CA SER A 981 -41.93 4.85 -6.48
C SER A 981 -42.19 6.07 -5.59
N GLY A 982 -41.37 7.11 -5.70
CA GLY A 982 -41.58 8.40 -5.03
C GLY A 982 -40.69 8.64 -3.82
N LEU A 983 -41.03 9.66 -3.03
CA LEU A 983 -40.36 9.98 -1.77
C LEU A 983 -40.96 9.14 -0.63
N HIS A 984 -40.12 8.66 0.28
CA HIS A 984 -40.56 7.87 1.44
C HIS A 984 -39.74 8.22 2.68
N PRO A 985 -40.29 8.11 3.90
CA PRO A 985 -39.58 8.50 5.11
C PRO A 985 -38.51 7.46 5.50
N LEU A 986 -37.54 7.90 6.30
CA LEU A 986 -36.64 7.01 7.03
C LEU A 986 -37.39 6.39 8.21
N LEU A 987 -37.08 5.14 8.58
CA LEU A 987 -37.65 4.48 9.75
C LEU A 987 -36.55 3.97 10.68
N LEU A 988 -36.71 4.21 11.98
CA LEU A 988 -35.95 3.55 13.04
C LEU A 988 -36.87 2.53 13.72
N GLN A 989 -36.43 1.28 13.75
CA GLN A 989 -37.25 0.16 14.18
C GLN A 989 -37.23 -0.01 15.71
N ALA A 990 -38.41 -0.20 16.28
CA ALA A 990 -38.55 -0.74 17.63
C ALA A 990 -38.53 -2.28 17.56
N HIS A 991 -37.55 -2.92 18.19
CA HIS A 991 -37.48 -4.37 18.27
C HIS A 991 -37.21 -4.83 19.70
N SER A 992 -37.87 -5.92 20.12
CA SER A 992 -37.60 -6.52 21.42
C SER A 992 -36.19 -7.09 21.46
N SER A 993 -35.54 -7.02 22.62
CA SER A 993 -34.24 -7.66 22.82
C SER A 993 -34.10 -8.15 24.26
N GLN A 994 -33.17 -9.08 24.49
CA GLN A 994 -32.73 -9.52 25.81
C GLN A 994 -31.49 -8.76 26.30
N ALA A 995 -31.11 -7.67 25.64
CA ALA A 995 -30.01 -6.83 26.09
C ALA A 995 -30.38 -6.11 27.40
N SER A 996 -29.34 -5.68 28.13
CA SER A 996 -29.45 -5.03 29.44
C SER A 996 -30.19 -3.68 29.41
N GLY A 997 -30.46 -3.13 28.23
CA GLY A 997 -31.18 -1.87 28.04
C GLY A 997 -31.71 -1.70 26.63
N PRO A 998 -32.35 -0.56 26.32
CA PRO A 998 -32.80 -0.24 24.96
C PRO A 998 -31.62 0.15 24.07
N VAL A 999 -31.75 -0.14 22.76
CA VAL A 999 -30.90 0.49 21.74
C VAL A 999 -31.14 2.01 21.78
N GLN A 1000 -30.07 2.78 21.59
CA GLN A 1000 -30.13 4.24 21.65
C GLN A 1000 -29.57 4.85 20.37
N TYR A 1001 -30.11 6.00 19.98
CA TYR A 1001 -29.67 6.79 18.84
C TYR A 1001 -29.26 8.19 19.28
N ARG A 1002 -28.28 8.79 18.60
CA ARG A 1002 -27.94 10.21 18.71
C ARG A 1002 -27.40 10.70 17.37
N ASN A 1003 -27.28 12.02 17.22
CA ASN A 1003 -26.67 12.65 16.03
C ASN A 1003 -27.16 12.02 14.73
N VAL A 1004 -28.43 12.25 14.40
CA VAL A 1004 -29.05 11.72 13.19
C VAL A 1004 -29.28 12.88 12.24
N TRP A 1005 -28.66 12.85 11.07
CA TRP A 1005 -28.84 13.87 10.04
C TRP A 1005 -28.77 13.29 8.64
N ILE A 1006 -29.38 14.00 7.70
CA ILE A 1006 -29.55 13.55 6.33
C ILE A 1006 -29.29 14.71 5.36
N ILE A 1007 -28.63 14.43 4.25
CA ILE A 1007 -28.45 15.35 3.12
C ILE A 1007 -29.30 14.81 1.96
N PRO A 1008 -30.46 15.41 1.66
CA PRO A 1008 -31.24 15.04 0.49
C PRO A 1008 -30.44 15.32 -0.80
N GLU A 1009 -30.46 14.39 -1.75
CA GLU A 1009 -29.86 14.54 -3.09
C GLU A 1009 -30.93 14.63 -4.20
N ASP A 1010 -32.20 14.84 -3.84
CA ASP A 1010 -33.29 14.98 -4.80
C ASP A 1010 -33.35 16.38 -5.42
N THR A 1011 -33.62 16.46 -6.72
CA THR A 1011 -33.65 17.74 -7.46
C THR A 1011 -34.88 18.58 -7.11
N PHE A 1012 -34.80 19.91 -7.24
CA PHE A 1012 -35.96 20.80 -7.10
C PHE A 1012 -37.15 20.36 -7.95
N ALA A 1013 -36.93 19.99 -9.22
CA ALA A 1013 -38.00 19.53 -10.09
C ALA A 1013 -38.75 18.31 -9.52
N GLN A 1014 -38.05 17.38 -8.87
CA GLN A 1014 -38.66 16.23 -8.22
C GLN A 1014 -39.46 16.65 -6.98
N GLN A 1015 -38.92 17.57 -6.18
CA GLN A 1015 -39.60 18.08 -4.98
C GLN A 1015 -40.85 18.90 -5.34
N TRP A 1016 -40.73 19.82 -6.31
CA TRP A 1016 -41.82 20.63 -6.84
C TRP A 1016 -42.94 19.76 -7.42
N ASN A 1017 -42.60 18.80 -8.29
CA ASN A 1017 -43.61 17.90 -8.88
C ASN A 1017 -44.33 17.06 -7.81
N THR A 1018 -43.61 16.64 -6.76
CA THR A 1018 -44.22 15.92 -5.63
C THR A 1018 -45.17 16.84 -4.84
N TRP A 1019 -44.76 18.09 -4.58
CA TRP A 1019 -45.60 19.07 -3.90
C TRP A 1019 -46.85 19.42 -4.72
N LEU A 1020 -46.72 19.61 -6.04
CA LEU A 1020 -47.85 19.79 -6.95
C LEU A 1020 -48.82 18.61 -6.88
N THR A 1021 -48.29 17.39 -6.96
CA THR A 1021 -49.09 16.15 -6.90
C THR A 1021 -49.82 16.02 -5.56
N THR A 1022 -49.11 16.27 -4.45
CA THR A 1022 -49.66 16.21 -3.08
C THR A 1022 -50.80 17.19 -2.88
N ASN A 1023 -50.68 18.39 -3.45
CA ASN A 1023 -51.70 19.43 -3.38
C ASN A 1023 -52.69 19.38 -4.55
N THR A 1024 -52.65 18.34 -5.39
CA THR A 1024 -53.51 18.17 -6.58
C THR A 1024 -53.55 19.40 -7.49
N LEU A 1025 -52.41 20.06 -7.68
CA LEU A 1025 -52.26 21.20 -8.59
C LEU A 1025 -51.94 20.71 -10.01
N THR A 1026 -52.69 21.17 -11.01
CA THR A 1026 -52.54 20.77 -12.43
C THR A 1026 -52.83 21.93 -13.36
N GLY A 1027 -52.27 21.93 -14.57
CA GLY A 1027 -52.53 22.99 -15.55
C GLY A 1027 -51.99 24.34 -15.09
N ASP A 1028 -52.76 25.41 -15.27
CA ASP A 1028 -52.37 26.78 -14.89
C ASP A 1028 -52.18 26.93 -13.37
N ASP A 1029 -52.93 26.18 -12.57
CA ASP A 1029 -52.79 26.15 -11.10
C ASP A 1029 -51.46 25.56 -10.63
N ALA A 1030 -50.71 24.88 -11.51
CA ALA A 1030 -49.39 24.34 -11.21
C ALA A 1030 -48.25 25.32 -11.52
N LEU A 1031 -48.55 26.50 -12.09
CA LEU A 1031 -47.53 27.50 -12.39
C LEU A 1031 -46.94 28.08 -11.09
N PRO A 1032 -45.62 28.34 -11.01
CA PRO A 1032 -45.00 28.87 -9.79
C PRO A 1032 -45.55 30.21 -9.30
N ASN A 1033 -46.08 31.02 -10.23
CA ASN A 1033 -46.67 32.33 -9.97
C ASN A 1033 -48.20 32.31 -9.86
N ALA A 1034 -48.84 31.15 -9.96
CA ALA A 1034 -50.28 31.02 -9.73
C ALA A 1034 -50.60 31.13 -8.24
N ASP A 1035 -51.81 31.58 -7.95
CA ASP A 1035 -52.40 31.75 -6.62
C ASP A 1035 -53.81 31.12 -6.68
N PRO A 1036 -53.92 29.79 -6.53
CA PRO A 1036 -55.15 29.05 -6.83
C PRO A 1036 -56.28 29.31 -5.83
N ASP A 1037 -55.96 29.68 -4.59
CA ASP A 1037 -56.94 30.04 -3.55
C ASP A 1037 -57.17 31.55 -3.40
N GLY A 1038 -56.41 32.38 -4.11
CA GLY A 1038 -56.64 33.82 -4.24
C GLY A 1038 -56.34 34.59 -2.96
N ASP A 1039 -55.49 34.06 -2.09
CA ASP A 1039 -55.17 34.69 -0.81
C ASP A 1039 -54.06 35.76 -0.93
N GLY A 1040 -53.50 35.92 -2.13
CA GLY A 1040 -52.44 36.85 -2.48
C GLY A 1040 -51.04 36.28 -2.29
N VAL A 1041 -50.89 34.97 -2.09
CA VAL A 1041 -49.63 34.26 -1.98
C VAL A 1041 -49.52 33.27 -3.14
N ASN A 1042 -48.43 33.34 -3.92
CA ASN A 1042 -48.26 32.42 -5.04
C ASN A 1042 -47.69 31.07 -4.61
N ASN A 1043 -47.83 30.07 -5.49
CA ASN A 1043 -47.34 28.71 -5.29
C ASN A 1043 -45.86 28.63 -4.91
N ARG A 1044 -45.00 29.52 -5.43
CA ARG A 1044 -43.57 29.53 -5.08
C ARG A 1044 -43.38 29.90 -3.60
N TRP A 1045 -44.11 30.91 -3.12
CA TRP A 1045 -44.05 31.31 -1.73
C TRP A 1045 -44.73 30.27 -0.82
N GLU A 1046 -45.89 29.74 -1.23
CA GLU A 1046 -46.58 28.63 -0.57
C GLU A 1046 -45.67 27.40 -0.37
N TYR A 1047 -44.90 27.05 -1.41
CA TYR A 1047 -43.90 25.99 -1.33
C TYR A 1047 -42.78 26.32 -0.33
N ALA A 1048 -42.31 27.57 -0.32
CA ALA A 1048 -41.23 28.03 0.56
C ALA A 1048 -41.65 28.13 2.05
N THR A 1049 -42.92 28.39 2.32
CA THR A 1049 -43.53 28.46 3.66
C THR A 1049 -44.10 27.13 4.11
N GLY A 1050 -44.36 26.19 3.18
CA GLY A 1050 -45.02 24.93 3.47
C GLY A 1050 -46.53 25.05 3.69
N SER A 1051 -47.16 26.14 3.22
CA SER A 1051 -48.62 26.31 3.28
C SER A 1051 -49.34 25.48 2.22
N ASN A 1052 -50.67 25.45 2.34
CA ASN A 1052 -51.55 24.72 1.45
C ASN A 1052 -52.09 25.68 0.38
N PRO A 1053 -51.74 25.51 -0.91
CA PRO A 1053 -52.09 26.43 -2.01
C PRO A 1053 -53.56 26.36 -2.43
N LYS A 1054 -54.38 25.62 -1.67
CA LYS A 1054 -55.84 25.54 -1.80
C LYS A 1054 -56.55 25.88 -0.48
N GLY A 1055 -55.80 26.26 0.55
CA GLY A 1055 -56.25 26.33 1.94
C GLY A 1055 -56.74 27.70 2.37
N GLY A 1056 -56.46 28.76 1.62
CA GLY A 1056 -56.86 30.15 1.88
C GLY A 1056 -56.45 30.72 3.25
N SER A 1057 -55.60 30.01 4.00
CA SER A 1057 -55.19 30.38 5.35
C SER A 1057 -53.85 31.08 5.32
N LEU A 1058 -53.85 32.38 5.59
CA LEU A 1058 -52.64 33.19 5.68
C LEU A 1058 -51.82 32.97 6.96
N PHE A 1059 -52.12 31.92 7.72
CA PHE A 1059 -51.51 31.62 9.01
C PHE A 1059 -51.12 30.15 9.14
N ILE A 1060 -49.91 29.93 9.69
CA ILE A 1060 -49.44 28.63 10.18
C ILE A 1060 -49.19 28.79 11.68
N ASN A 1061 -49.91 28.03 12.52
CA ASN A 1061 -49.86 28.12 13.99
C ASN A 1061 -49.94 29.56 14.55
N GLY A 1062 -50.82 30.37 13.98
CA GLY A 1062 -51.02 31.77 14.40
C GLY A 1062 -49.92 32.74 13.97
N LYS A 1063 -48.98 32.31 13.12
CA LYS A 1063 -47.96 33.17 12.49
C LYS A 1063 -48.31 33.41 11.03
N SER A 1064 -48.16 34.66 10.57
CA SER A 1064 -48.49 34.99 9.17
C SER A 1064 -47.48 34.37 8.21
N ILE A 1065 -47.97 33.79 7.12
CA ILE A 1065 -47.11 33.33 6.01
C ILE A 1065 -46.71 34.49 5.08
N LYS A 1066 -47.39 35.64 5.18
CA LYS A 1066 -47.02 36.86 4.47
C LYS A 1066 -45.83 37.50 5.18
N PRO A 1067 -44.76 37.87 4.46
CA PRO A 1067 -43.64 38.61 5.03
C PRO A 1067 -44.10 39.95 5.60
N GLU A 1068 -43.80 40.20 6.86
CA GLU A 1068 -44.00 41.48 7.52
C GLU A 1068 -42.75 42.34 7.35
N MET A 1069 -42.88 43.47 6.65
CA MET A 1069 -41.80 44.42 6.43
C MET A 1069 -41.86 45.56 7.46
N THR A 1070 -40.72 45.88 8.08
CA THR A 1070 -40.57 47.04 8.96
C THR A 1070 -39.31 47.83 8.59
N SER A 1071 -39.27 49.11 9.00
CA SER A 1071 -38.03 49.89 8.99
C SER A 1071 -37.51 50.02 10.41
N VAL A 1072 -36.22 49.80 10.62
CA VAL A 1072 -35.59 49.90 11.95
C VAL A 1072 -34.41 50.86 11.93
N THR A 1073 -34.18 51.52 13.07
CA THR A 1073 -33.02 52.40 13.27
C THR A 1073 -31.97 51.69 14.12
N VAL A 1074 -30.74 51.61 13.62
CA VAL A 1074 -29.59 51.04 14.30
C VAL A 1074 -28.44 52.02 14.15
N GLU A 1075 -27.89 52.51 15.27
CA GLU A 1075 -26.78 53.49 15.28
C GLU A 1075 -27.04 54.70 14.36
N ASP A 1076 -28.23 55.30 14.49
CA ASP A 1076 -28.70 56.46 13.70
C ASP A 1076 -28.86 56.24 12.18
N GLN A 1077 -28.81 54.99 11.72
CA GLN A 1077 -29.06 54.61 10.32
C GLN A 1077 -30.33 53.77 10.18
N GLN A 1078 -31.07 53.97 9.09
CA GLN A 1078 -32.31 53.25 8.81
C GLN A 1078 -32.05 52.01 7.95
N PHE A 1079 -32.64 50.87 8.31
CA PHE A 1079 -32.54 49.60 7.59
C PHE A 1079 -33.94 49.03 7.31
N ILE A 1080 -34.03 48.08 6.39
CA ILE A 1080 -35.25 47.31 6.12
C ILE A 1080 -35.11 45.96 6.82
N GLU A 1081 -36.15 45.57 7.54
CA GLU A 1081 -36.32 44.24 8.12
C GLU A 1081 -37.53 43.53 7.53
N PHE A 1082 -37.38 42.21 7.36
CA PHE A 1082 -38.49 41.31 7.05
C PHE A 1082 -38.59 40.25 8.14
N THR A 1083 -39.80 40.07 8.69
CA THR A 1083 -40.16 38.94 9.54
C THR A 1083 -41.11 38.02 8.76
N TYR A 1084 -40.76 36.76 8.58
CA TYR A 1084 -41.52 35.82 7.75
C TYR A 1084 -41.39 34.38 8.27
N VAL A 1085 -42.37 33.55 7.92
CA VAL A 1085 -42.31 32.10 8.16
C VAL A 1085 -41.55 31.44 7.01
N ARG A 1086 -40.69 30.46 7.33
CA ARG A 1086 -40.05 29.58 6.34
C ARG A 1086 -40.05 28.14 6.82
N ARG A 1087 -39.83 27.20 5.91
CA ARG A 1087 -39.54 25.81 6.28
C ARG A 1087 -38.18 25.70 6.99
N ILE A 1088 -38.09 24.87 8.01
CA ILE A 1088 -36.83 24.57 8.72
C ILE A 1088 -35.82 23.90 7.78
N ASP A 1089 -36.29 23.15 6.78
CA ASP A 1089 -35.46 22.47 5.77
C ASP A 1089 -35.16 23.33 4.53
N SER A 1090 -35.46 24.64 4.57
CA SER A 1090 -35.34 25.50 3.39
C SER A 1090 -33.92 25.56 2.81
N ALA A 1091 -32.88 25.68 3.65
CA ALA A 1091 -31.50 25.66 3.20
C ALA A 1091 -31.10 24.31 2.56
N ALA A 1092 -31.50 23.18 3.16
CA ALA A 1092 -31.24 21.84 2.65
C ALA A 1092 -31.95 21.57 1.30
N ARG A 1093 -33.07 22.27 1.05
CA ARG A 1093 -33.81 22.23 -0.23
C ARG A 1093 -33.33 23.26 -1.25
N GLY A 1094 -32.25 23.99 -0.96
CA GLY A 1094 -31.72 25.03 -1.84
C GLY A 1094 -32.60 26.27 -1.96
N LEU A 1095 -33.55 26.49 -1.04
CA LEU A 1095 -34.35 27.72 -1.00
C LEU A 1095 -33.52 28.88 -0.45
N ARG A 1096 -33.55 30.02 -1.15
CA ARG A 1096 -32.92 31.30 -0.81
C ARG A 1096 -33.98 32.37 -0.66
N TYR A 1097 -33.74 33.29 0.26
CA TYR A 1097 -34.58 34.47 0.46
C TYR A 1097 -33.80 35.71 0.07
N THR A 1098 -34.30 36.44 -0.91
CA THR A 1098 -33.64 37.61 -1.49
C THR A 1098 -34.41 38.87 -1.10
N VAL A 1099 -33.71 39.88 -0.58
CA VAL A 1099 -34.31 41.20 -0.38
C VAL A 1099 -34.03 42.03 -1.61
N GLU A 1100 -35.06 42.57 -2.23
CA GLU A 1100 -34.93 43.44 -3.39
C GLU A 1100 -35.53 44.80 -3.10
N THR A 1101 -34.90 45.86 -3.62
CA THR A 1101 -35.36 47.24 -3.43
C THR A 1101 -35.48 48.00 -4.74
N SER A 1102 -36.44 48.92 -4.82
CA SER A 1102 -36.67 49.78 -5.98
C SER A 1102 -37.15 51.16 -5.54
N SER A 1103 -36.81 52.20 -6.30
CA SER A 1103 -37.37 53.55 -6.12
C SER A 1103 -38.77 53.71 -6.72
N THR A 1104 -39.26 52.73 -7.49
CA THR A 1104 -40.60 52.72 -8.10
C THR A 1104 -41.30 51.37 -7.95
N LEU A 1105 -42.63 51.35 -7.81
CA LEU A 1105 -43.43 50.13 -7.63
C LEU A 1105 -43.68 49.35 -8.96
N GLY A 1106 -43.19 49.84 -10.10
CA GLY A 1106 -43.46 49.30 -11.44
C GLY A 1106 -42.39 48.34 -11.99
N ALA A 1107 -42.46 48.02 -13.29
CA ALA A 1107 -41.55 47.12 -14.03
C ALA A 1107 -40.10 47.66 -14.21
N GLY A 1108 -39.61 48.45 -13.26
CA GLY A 1108 -38.23 48.91 -13.20
C GLY A 1108 -37.29 47.82 -12.67
N SER A 1109 -35.98 48.06 -12.81
CA SER A 1109 -34.95 47.17 -12.27
C SER A 1109 -34.97 47.19 -10.74
N TRP A 1110 -35.34 46.06 -10.15
CA TRP A 1110 -35.20 45.81 -8.71
C TRP A 1110 -33.73 45.45 -8.42
N THR A 1111 -33.19 46.03 -7.36
CA THR A 1111 -31.80 45.80 -6.94
C THR A 1111 -31.79 44.84 -5.76
N ILE A 1112 -31.13 43.70 -5.92
CA ILE A 1112 -30.87 42.75 -4.84
C ILE A 1112 -30.00 43.43 -3.78
N ARG A 1113 -30.42 43.36 -2.52
CA ARG A 1113 -29.67 43.77 -1.34
C ARG A 1113 -29.30 42.54 -0.53
N ASN A 1114 -28.05 42.52 -0.07
CA ASN A 1114 -27.61 41.56 0.93
C ASN A 1114 -28.42 41.75 2.22
N ALA A 1115 -28.82 40.65 2.82
CA ALA A 1115 -29.52 40.62 4.10
C ALA A 1115 -28.94 39.52 4.99
N ALA A 1116 -28.99 39.72 6.31
CA ALA A 1116 -28.52 38.77 7.30
C ALA A 1116 -29.59 38.57 8.37
N GLU A 1117 -29.63 37.38 8.97
CA GLU A 1117 -30.47 37.11 10.14
C GLU A 1117 -30.01 37.98 11.32
N VAL A 1118 -30.96 38.67 11.96
CA VAL A 1118 -30.67 39.54 13.11
C VAL A 1118 -30.91 38.85 14.46
N SER A 1119 -31.53 37.67 14.43
CA SER A 1119 -31.77 36.82 15.58
C SER A 1119 -31.87 35.36 15.14
N ALA A 1120 -31.66 34.43 16.08
CA ALA A 1120 -31.91 33.02 15.83
C ALA A 1120 -33.39 32.80 15.42
N PRO A 1121 -33.68 31.95 14.41
CA PRO A 1121 -35.04 31.59 14.05
C PRO A 1121 -35.83 30.99 15.20
N VAL A 1122 -37.15 31.25 15.23
CA VAL A 1122 -38.04 30.78 16.29
C VAL A 1122 -39.00 29.72 15.74
N PRO A 1123 -38.94 28.46 16.19
CA PRO A 1123 -39.86 27.42 15.71
C PRO A 1123 -41.34 27.79 15.94
N THR A 1124 -42.22 27.47 14.98
CA THR A 1124 -43.67 27.71 15.10
C THR A 1124 -44.39 26.61 15.89
N GLY A 1125 -43.70 25.52 16.22
CA GLY A 1125 -44.22 24.39 16.99
C GLY A 1125 -44.91 23.30 16.17
N ASP A 1126 -44.97 23.40 14.83
CA ASP A 1126 -45.45 22.32 13.94
C ASP A 1126 -44.36 21.30 13.58
N GLY A 1127 -43.11 21.60 13.91
CA GLY A 1127 -41.95 20.77 13.57
C GLY A 1127 -41.42 20.94 12.15
N ILE A 1128 -42.03 21.81 11.35
CA ILE A 1128 -41.74 21.96 9.91
C ILE A 1128 -41.35 23.40 9.57
N THR A 1129 -41.84 24.38 10.33
CA THR A 1129 -41.66 25.81 10.05
C THR A 1129 -41.07 26.60 11.22
N GLU A 1130 -40.40 27.69 10.88
CA GLU A 1130 -39.80 28.66 11.82
C GLU A 1130 -40.05 30.10 11.36
N VAL A 1131 -40.08 31.03 12.31
CA VAL A 1131 -40.15 32.47 12.07
C VAL A 1131 -38.73 33.03 12.02
N CYS A 1132 -38.41 33.71 10.91
CA CYS A 1132 -37.12 34.34 10.68
C CYS A 1132 -37.27 35.86 10.58
N THR A 1133 -36.29 36.58 11.14
CA THR A 1133 -36.14 38.02 10.95
C THR A 1133 -34.80 38.31 10.29
N ILE A 1134 -34.84 38.92 9.10
CA ILE A 1134 -33.65 39.32 8.34
C ILE A 1134 -33.62 40.84 8.18
N ARG A 1135 -32.42 41.41 8.17
CA ARG A 1135 -32.17 42.84 7.93
C ARG A 1135 -31.22 43.03 6.77
N THR A 1136 -31.44 44.03 5.94
CA THR A 1136 -30.48 44.45 4.92
C THR A 1136 -29.13 44.81 5.57
N THR A 1137 -28.01 44.36 5.01
CA THR A 1137 -26.67 44.64 5.59
C THR A 1137 -26.16 46.05 5.32
N SER A 1138 -26.78 46.76 4.36
CA SER A 1138 -26.50 48.17 4.07
C SER A 1138 -27.71 49.04 4.38
N PRO A 1139 -27.52 50.24 4.94
CA PRO A 1139 -28.64 51.12 5.28
C PRO A 1139 -29.36 51.63 4.03
N VAL A 1140 -30.58 52.11 4.25
CA VAL A 1140 -31.32 52.92 3.30
C VAL A 1140 -30.53 54.21 3.04
N PRO A 1141 -30.29 54.61 1.78
CA PRO A 1141 -29.51 55.81 1.49
C PRO A 1141 -30.09 57.06 2.17
N PRO A 1142 -29.25 57.92 2.79
CA PRO A 1142 -29.71 59.15 3.42
C PRO A 1142 -30.48 60.05 2.44
N GLY A 1143 -31.61 60.61 2.88
CA GLY A 1143 -32.47 61.47 2.05
C GLY A 1143 -33.48 60.72 1.15
N THR A 1144 -33.56 59.40 1.23
CA THR A 1144 -34.58 58.61 0.53
C THR A 1144 -35.96 58.86 1.15
N THR A 1145 -36.86 59.50 0.42
CA THR A 1145 -38.25 59.77 0.87
C THR A 1145 -39.22 58.65 0.55
N THR A 1146 -38.89 57.76 -0.40
CA THR A 1146 -39.70 56.60 -0.77
C THR A 1146 -38.80 55.49 -1.31
N LEU A 1147 -38.93 54.30 -0.74
CA LEU A 1147 -38.23 53.07 -1.16
C LEU A 1147 -39.21 51.90 -1.07
N PHE A 1148 -39.34 51.15 -2.15
CA PHE A 1148 -40.09 49.91 -2.18
C PHE A 1148 -39.14 48.75 -1.91
N ALA A 1149 -39.58 47.77 -1.13
CA ALA A 1149 -38.84 46.55 -0.88
C ALA A 1149 -39.76 45.34 -0.97
N ARG A 1150 -39.21 44.21 -1.42
CA ARG A 1150 -39.90 42.93 -1.41
C ARG A 1150 -38.95 41.82 -0.99
N LEU A 1151 -39.54 40.76 -0.44
CA LEU A 1151 -38.85 39.52 -0.13
C LEU A 1151 -39.19 38.49 -1.22
N GLY A 1152 -38.19 38.04 -1.96
CA GLY A 1152 -38.27 36.94 -2.91
C GLY A 1152 -37.88 35.62 -2.25
N ALA A 1153 -38.52 34.53 -2.67
CA ALA A 1153 -38.08 33.17 -2.38
C ALA A 1153 -37.67 32.57 -3.72
N ASP A 1154 -36.40 32.21 -3.83
CA ASP A 1154 -35.78 31.68 -5.04
C ASP A 1154 -35.07 30.37 -4.70
N LEU A 1155 -34.67 29.63 -5.72
CA LEU A 1155 -33.87 28.42 -5.54
C LEU A 1155 -32.44 28.67 -6.00
N LEU A 1156 -31.53 27.89 -5.43
CA LEU A 1156 -30.17 27.70 -5.92
C LEU A 1156 -30.22 26.97 -7.26
N GLU A 1157 -30.05 27.76 -8.33
CA GLU A 1157 -30.06 27.39 -9.76
C GLU A 1157 -31.44 27.30 -10.44
#